data_AF-A0A1J9PV09-F1
#
_entry.id   AF-A0A1J9PV09-F1
#
_cell.length_a   1.000
_cell.length_b   1.000
_cell.length_c   1.000
_cell.angle_alpha   90.00
_cell.angle_beta   90.00
_cell.angle_gamma   90.00
#
_symmetry.space_group_name_H-M   'P 1'
#
loop_
_entity.id
_entity.type
_entity.pdbx_description
1 polymer ?
#
loop_
_entity_poly.entity_id
_entity_poly.type
_entity_poly.pdbx_seq_one_letter_code
_entity_poly.pdbx_strand_id
1 'polypeptide(L)'
;MTICLGKTTPRFIQDVLCYDPANPPSSSFNLLTQFPPPYHDPNNYPELISPRACLHRYITKYNQTELPPEDFQAGLRTPYKVSGVCLICRYHLEIKIAHTTESSHCPSQLHHIVYSGSDDRQDANPFRKKGQRLETYFFRCSYSTCSAVISIKLLSPVLTPQWVDLLTNKELLKARTDKAMDAYPERLEGHSRPSPITVLTNLRTYIENALHDSQRSKSISMVNKRFVVCFGVDGQPCRELLEFLEFQPRGDIWDPPRPDTSDAIPYEDALNIFLDNVSHELQILIYRRPANEKEGQPPGTPPDHAVSKFNQLLGSSNYDKVYPPPVNNQEMGRLPYYEDLGVTDDMSADLIIEAYNRQIETDPRRGPYYLRCLRAIGEWRRNSDGKKIDNLVTLECSGSRYADDDIPRAYNYFQLDYRNRNLTDDDIIGSFFAHLRDTTNDTEPRRQLWRIGDSRGSEKIKSVAEERVSTVEQALVYLGVEDNTSDDFIVSMYAAKVNDQPATKELARRAVALIAEARKSDALKYFLNTGEAGAAEMDVGEAFRLLQIPDRTVDDAAILAAFSVCCTEAPGQIEAYRRALDVIGREKGSTMISSTLAQGATQANRVLKEWPVGLQNIGNTCYLNSLLQFYFTVTPFRKMVIHFDDYKMPLDEQSLENKKIGSRKVSVAEIERSQKFLLELQSLFKKMISSPTSSVMPEQELARLTLISSSNEAAIRRKSLIASSRPNVGEINGMSFIGPLRPPTSNAEEPKNAADMSSKTREPGDGDSDTTLVSLTTQPDSEESRINNKENMGPSPQDTTVEMKEVDDSNDASAVAADSTPTGTPIGPPSRPPPVPPRPTPLRPTSLLDYQQQLRDEVELGAQQDVTEVINNVLFQTQCAVKPIRFDQDGEQLDVVTDLFYGKTVSYITAENGVRSKEESWSDIKVDVASGSKNIYAAIDGAFDVQKVEVDGAEVEQYGAISKLPPVLQIQVQRVQFDQIKKTSFKSTHHLELKEMIYLDRYMDSNKHNLDERRRECWRWKDELRKLRARKAELIDTEA
;
A
#
# COMPACT_ATOMS: atom_id res chain seq x y z
N MET A 1 -1.84 2.44 10.83
CA MET A 1 -2.97 1.99 11.67
C MET A 1 -4.14 2.92 11.43
N THR A 2 -5.30 2.39 11.07
CA THR A 2 -6.54 3.16 10.96
C THR A 2 -6.91 3.65 12.36
N ILE A 3 -7.08 4.96 12.54
CA ILE A 3 -7.48 5.55 13.82
C ILE A 3 -8.90 5.05 14.12
N CYS A 4 -9.08 4.34 15.23
CA CYS A 4 -10.35 3.71 15.60
C CYS A 4 -10.71 4.08 17.04
N LEU A 5 -11.35 5.24 17.19
CA LEU A 5 -11.91 5.72 18.45
C LEU A 5 -12.91 4.70 19.03
N GLY A 6 -12.89 4.50 20.36
CA GLY A 6 -13.70 3.47 21.01
C GLY A 6 -14.58 3.95 22.16
N LYS A 7 -15.46 3.06 22.63
CA LYS A 7 -16.42 3.31 23.72
C LYS A 7 -16.52 2.09 24.61
N THR A 8 -16.61 2.26 25.91
CA THR A 8 -16.92 1.14 26.80
C THR A 8 -18.36 0.69 26.58
N THR A 9 -18.63 -0.57 26.89
CA THR A 9 -19.94 -1.19 26.65
C THR A 9 -21.12 -0.39 27.24
N PRO A 10 -21.08 0.12 28.49
CA PRO A 10 -22.16 0.96 29.03
C PRO A 10 -22.39 2.23 28.22
N ARG A 11 -21.30 2.90 27.80
CA ARG A 11 -21.38 4.11 26.98
C ARG A 11 -21.95 3.82 25.60
N PHE A 12 -21.51 2.73 24.99
CA PHE A 12 -22.04 2.26 23.71
C PHE A 12 -23.55 2.01 23.79
N ILE A 13 -24.04 1.34 24.84
CA ILE A 13 -25.47 1.12 25.04
C ILE A 13 -26.21 2.47 25.17
N GLN A 14 -25.69 3.43 25.95
CA GLN A 14 -26.31 4.77 26.05
C GLN A 14 -26.42 5.46 24.69
N ASP A 15 -25.37 5.37 23.87
CA ASP A 15 -25.37 5.94 22.52
C ASP A 15 -26.38 5.26 21.59
N VAL A 16 -26.54 3.94 21.68
CA VAL A 16 -27.58 3.20 20.97
C VAL A 16 -28.98 3.63 21.38
N LEU A 17 -29.20 3.95 22.66
CA LEU A 17 -30.49 4.46 23.15
C LEU A 17 -30.77 5.89 22.70
N CYS A 18 -29.73 6.68 22.38
CA CYS A 18 -29.84 8.07 21.95
C CYS A 18 -29.79 8.26 20.42
N TYR A 19 -29.37 7.24 19.67
CA TYR A 19 -29.26 7.31 18.21
C TYR A 19 -30.63 7.19 17.54
N ASP A 20 -31.13 8.30 16.99
CA ASP A 20 -32.38 8.37 16.23
C ASP A 20 -32.13 8.74 14.76
N PRO A 21 -32.16 7.77 13.83
CA PRO A 21 -31.93 8.04 12.41
C PRO A 21 -33.06 8.83 11.74
N ALA A 22 -34.25 8.91 12.35
CA ALA A 22 -35.36 9.69 11.80
C ALA A 22 -35.22 11.20 12.04
N ASN A 23 -34.48 11.58 13.08
CA ASN A 23 -34.26 12.98 13.47
C ASN A 23 -32.75 13.22 13.71
N PRO A 24 -31.92 13.18 12.65
CA PRO A 24 -30.50 13.43 12.79
C PRO A 24 -30.23 14.86 13.30
N PRO A 25 -29.13 15.09 14.04
CA PRO A 25 -28.77 16.44 14.49
C PRO A 25 -28.47 17.36 13.30
N SER A 26 -28.52 18.67 13.53
CA SER A 26 -28.22 19.70 12.51
C SER A 26 -26.83 19.55 11.87
N SER A 27 -25.87 19.02 12.63
CA SER A 27 -24.50 18.71 12.19
C SER A 27 -24.38 17.47 11.29
N SER A 28 -25.46 16.69 11.13
CA SER A 28 -25.46 15.35 10.53
C SER A 28 -24.51 14.35 11.21
N PHE A 29 -24.16 14.60 12.48
CA PHE A 29 -23.30 13.74 13.28
C PHE A 29 -23.96 12.38 13.56
N ASN A 30 -23.24 11.28 13.27
CA ASN A 30 -23.71 9.93 13.58
C ASN A 30 -23.14 9.46 14.92
N LEU A 31 -24.00 9.39 15.95
CA LEU A 31 -23.59 9.03 17.30
C LEU A 31 -22.96 7.64 17.42
N LEU A 32 -23.27 6.70 16.52
CA LEU A 32 -22.73 5.34 16.57
C LEU A 32 -21.36 5.22 15.91
N THR A 33 -21.17 5.89 14.77
CA THR A 33 -19.97 5.68 13.92
C THR A 33 -18.97 6.82 13.98
N GLN A 34 -19.38 8.00 14.44
CA GLN A 34 -18.54 9.18 14.54
C GLN A 34 -18.27 9.54 16.00
N PHE A 35 -17.19 10.30 16.20
CA PHE A 35 -16.75 10.77 17.50
C PHE A 35 -16.67 12.28 17.51
N PRO A 36 -17.06 12.94 18.62
CA PRO A 36 -17.12 14.39 18.68
C PRO A 36 -15.73 14.99 18.41
N PRO A 37 -15.65 16.19 17.82
CA PRO A 37 -14.41 16.96 17.86
C PRO A 37 -14.05 17.28 19.34
N PRO A 38 -12.76 17.48 19.66
CA PRO A 38 -12.37 17.90 21.00
C PRO A 38 -13.14 19.14 21.49
N TYR A 39 -13.68 19.06 22.70
CA TYR A 39 -14.37 20.16 23.35
C TYR A 39 -13.35 21.19 23.85
N HIS A 40 -13.23 22.31 23.12
CA HIS A 40 -12.41 23.45 23.54
C HIS A 40 -13.25 24.68 23.90
N ASP A 41 -14.32 24.96 23.15
CA ASP A 41 -15.21 26.12 23.33
C ASP A 41 -16.68 25.68 23.22
N PRO A 42 -17.54 26.00 24.21
CA PRO A 42 -18.98 25.70 24.15
C PRO A 42 -19.68 26.26 22.91
N ASN A 43 -19.24 27.39 22.35
CA ASN A 43 -19.89 28.01 21.21
C ASN A 43 -19.63 27.29 19.88
N ASN A 44 -18.58 26.46 19.81
CA ASN A 44 -18.15 25.76 18.59
C ASN A 44 -18.38 24.24 18.66
N TYR A 45 -18.97 23.72 19.75
CA TYR A 45 -19.21 22.30 19.88
C TYR A 45 -20.46 21.88 19.08
N PRO A 46 -20.36 20.89 18.18
CA PRO A 46 -21.47 20.53 17.32
C PRO A 46 -22.61 19.90 18.13
N GLU A 47 -23.84 20.12 17.65
CA GLU A 47 -25.00 19.38 18.12
C GLU A 47 -24.80 17.88 17.80
N LEU A 48 -24.63 17.05 18.84
CA LEU A 48 -24.41 15.60 18.67
C LEU A 48 -25.70 14.80 18.61
N ILE A 49 -26.76 15.31 19.25
CA ILE A 49 -28.08 14.68 19.35
C ILE A 49 -29.11 15.76 19.07
N SER A 50 -30.05 15.47 18.15
CA SER A 50 -31.13 16.41 17.86
C SER A 50 -32.02 16.63 19.09
N PRO A 51 -32.45 17.87 19.39
CA PRO A 51 -33.49 18.11 20.39
C PRO A 51 -34.81 17.38 20.09
N ARG A 52 -35.02 16.95 18.84
CA ARG A 52 -36.18 16.17 18.39
C ARG A 52 -35.94 14.67 18.39
N ALA A 53 -34.71 14.22 18.66
CA ALA A 53 -34.35 12.82 18.67
C ALA A 53 -35.15 12.07 19.76
N CYS A 54 -35.60 10.88 19.40
CA CYS A 54 -36.22 9.97 20.34
C CYS A 54 -35.18 9.44 21.33
N LEU A 55 -35.35 9.71 22.63
CA LEU A 55 -34.67 8.96 23.68
C LEU A 55 -35.30 7.58 23.78
N HIS A 56 -34.71 6.60 23.09
CA HIS A 56 -35.35 5.32 22.86
C HIS A 56 -35.55 4.55 24.17
N ARG A 57 -36.79 4.09 24.39
CA ARG A 57 -37.16 3.18 25.47
C ARG A 57 -37.54 1.83 24.86
N TYR A 58 -36.54 0.98 24.61
CA TYR A 58 -36.77 -0.33 24.01
C TYR A 58 -37.39 -1.31 25.01
N ILE A 59 -38.37 -2.08 24.53
CA ILE A 59 -38.94 -3.25 25.20
C ILE A 59 -38.52 -4.52 24.49
N THR A 60 -38.30 -5.59 25.25
CA THR A 60 -37.77 -6.86 24.75
C THR A 60 -38.78 -7.56 23.84
N LYS A 61 -38.31 -8.04 22.67
CA LYS A 61 -39.05 -8.98 21.81
C LYS A 61 -38.55 -10.39 22.09
N TYR A 62 -39.22 -11.13 22.98
CA TYR A 62 -38.74 -12.43 23.45
C TYR A 62 -38.61 -13.46 22.33
N ASN A 63 -39.56 -13.50 21.40
CA ASN A 63 -39.52 -14.43 20.27
C ASN A 63 -38.38 -14.14 19.27
N GLN A 64 -37.66 -13.03 19.42
CA GLN A 64 -36.53 -12.63 18.57
C GLN A 64 -35.23 -12.43 19.37
N THR A 65 -35.23 -12.83 20.65
CA THR A 65 -34.11 -12.61 21.58
C THR A 65 -33.55 -13.96 22.05
N GLU A 66 -32.23 -14.07 22.03
CA GLU A 66 -31.45 -15.18 22.54
C GLU A 66 -30.30 -14.62 23.38
N LEU A 67 -30.35 -14.87 24.69
CA LEU A 67 -29.38 -14.37 25.66
C LEU A 67 -28.30 -15.42 25.93
N PRO A 68 -27.06 -14.98 26.22
CA PRO A 68 -26.05 -15.89 26.73
C PRO A 68 -26.47 -16.43 28.13
N PRO A 69 -26.06 -17.66 28.48
CA PRO A 69 -26.22 -18.21 29.83
C PRO A 69 -25.65 -17.29 30.91
N GLU A 70 -26.17 -17.35 32.14
CA GLU A 70 -25.75 -16.45 33.24
C GLU A 70 -24.24 -16.59 33.58
N ASP A 71 -23.66 -17.78 33.42
CA ASP A 71 -22.23 -18.08 33.68
C ASP A 71 -21.35 -18.01 32.42
N PHE A 72 -21.76 -17.28 31.38
CA PHE A 72 -21.10 -17.30 30.07
C PHE A 72 -19.64 -16.79 30.15
N GLN A 73 -18.68 -17.71 30.05
CA GLN A 73 -17.29 -17.41 29.73
C GLN A 73 -17.13 -17.42 28.20
N ALA A 74 -16.65 -16.29 27.65
CA ALA A 74 -16.47 -16.12 26.21
C ALA A 74 -15.64 -17.28 25.61
N GLY A 75 -16.20 -18.00 24.64
CA GLY A 75 -15.51 -19.11 23.99
C GLY A 75 -16.32 -20.02 23.06
N LEU A 76 -17.64 -19.83 22.93
CA LEU A 76 -18.44 -20.54 21.93
C LEU A 76 -18.65 -19.65 20.69
N ARG A 77 -18.53 -20.24 19.49
CA ARG A 77 -18.88 -19.59 18.21
C ARG A 77 -20.37 -19.21 18.09
N THR A 78 -21.18 -19.56 19.10
CA THR A 78 -22.62 -19.29 19.11
C THR A 78 -22.89 -17.78 19.18
N PRO A 79 -23.57 -17.20 18.19
CA PRO A 79 -23.98 -15.81 18.25
C PRO A 79 -25.19 -15.66 19.18
N TYR A 80 -25.22 -14.58 19.95
CA TYR A 80 -26.38 -14.20 20.77
C TYR A 80 -26.95 -12.87 20.28
N LYS A 81 -28.25 -12.65 20.45
CA LYS A 81 -28.92 -11.42 20.00
C LYS A 81 -30.03 -10.99 20.94
N VAL A 82 -30.16 -9.68 21.15
CA VAL A 82 -31.29 -9.08 21.84
C VAL A 82 -32.01 -8.16 20.89
N SER A 83 -33.30 -8.43 20.70
CA SER A 83 -34.18 -7.65 19.84
C SER A 83 -35.18 -6.88 20.68
N GLY A 84 -35.45 -5.63 20.32
CA GLY A 84 -36.41 -4.78 21.01
C GLY A 84 -37.12 -3.80 20.09
N VAL A 85 -38.21 -3.24 20.58
CA VAL A 85 -38.96 -2.17 19.90
C VAL A 85 -39.15 -0.98 20.82
N CYS A 86 -38.98 0.23 20.29
CA CYS A 86 -39.03 1.44 21.07
C CYS A 86 -40.48 1.79 21.42
N LEU A 87 -40.81 1.88 22.71
CA LEU A 87 -42.11 2.38 23.19
C LEU A 87 -42.42 3.75 22.59
N ILE A 88 -41.38 4.59 22.52
CA ILE A 88 -41.12 5.84 21.77
C ILE A 88 -41.73 6.03 20.37
N CYS A 89 -40.87 5.81 19.40
CA CYS A 89 -41.08 6.01 17.97
C CYS A 89 -41.39 4.70 17.24
N ARG A 90 -41.44 3.54 17.94
CA ARG A 90 -41.64 2.20 17.37
C ARG A 90 -40.52 1.70 16.44
N TYR A 91 -39.34 2.33 16.47
CA TYR A 91 -38.15 1.76 15.84
C TYR A 91 -37.80 0.42 16.48
N HIS A 92 -37.37 -0.54 15.66
CA HIS A 92 -36.89 -1.84 16.09
C HIS A 92 -35.37 -1.82 16.13
N LEU A 93 -34.80 -2.46 17.15
CA LEU A 93 -33.36 -2.58 17.36
C LEU A 93 -33.03 -4.04 17.58
N GLU A 94 -32.02 -4.55 16.89
CA GLU A 94 -31.36 -5.81 17.21
C GLU A 94 -29.89 -5.50 17.52
N ILE A 95 -29.41 -5.94 18.67
CA ILE A 95 -27.98 -5.99 18.99
C ILE A 95 -27.59 -7.45 19.00
N LYS A 96 -26.56 -7.81 18.22
CA LYS A 96 -26.01 -9.16 18.15
C LYS A 96 -24.53 -9.14 18.48
N ILE A 97 -24.07 -10.12 19.25
CA ILE A 97 -22.67 -10.33 19.56
C ILE A 97 -22.26 -11.74 19.11
N ALA A 98 -21.10 -11.85 18.48
CA ALA A 98 -20.51 -13.12 18.08
C ALA A 98 -19.00 -13.10 18.36
N HIS A 99 -18.44 -14.25 18.72
CA HIS A 99 -17.00 -14.41 18.90
C HIS A 99 -16.44 -15.17 17.70
N THR A 100 -15.43 -14.58 17.03
CA THR A 100 -14.84 -15.19 15.83
C THR A 100 -13.88 -16.34 16.17
N THR A 101 -13.43 -16.45 17.43
CA THR A 101 -12.59 -17.53 17.92
C THR A 101 -13.10 -18.12 19.23
N GLU A 102 -12.84 -19.42 19.45
CA GLU A 102 -13.28 -20.16 20.64
C GLU A 102 -12.41 -19.88 21.88
N SER A 103 -11.18 -19.37 21.69
CA SER A 103 -10.27 -19.02 22.79
C SER A 103 -10.31 -17.54 23.17
N SER A 104 -11.45 -16.88 22.92
CA SER A 104 -11.57 -15.44 23.01
C SER A 104 -11.78 -14.97 24.44
N HIS A 105 -10.87 -14.15 24.96
CA HIS A 105 -11.01 -13.57 26.30
C HIS A 105 -10.77 -12.06 26.28
N CYS A 106 -11.74 -11.30 26.81
CA CYS A 106 -11.56 -9.88 27.07
C CYS A 106 -10.82 -9.73 28.41
N PRO A 107 -9.65 -9.07 28.44
CA PRO A 107 -8.88 -8.91 29.67
C PRO A 107 -9.50 -7.88 30.62
N SER A 108 -10.39 -7.03 30.11
CA SER A 108 -11.17 -6.07 30.90
C SER A 108 -12.54 -6.63 31.27
N GLN A 109 -13.10 -6.13 32.37
CA GLN A 109 -14.51 -6.34 32.73
C GLN A 109 -15.47 -5.82 31.65
N LEU A 110 -15.07 -4.82 30.86
CA LEU A 110 -15.91 -4.19 29.83
C LEU A 110 -15.22 -4.25 28.47
N HIS A 111 -15.97 -4.60 27.43
CA HIS A 111 -15.46 -4.44 26.07
C HIS A 111 -15.28 -2.96 25.74
N HIS A 112 -14.13 -2.64 25.15
CA HIS A 112 -13.88 -1.34 24.51
C HIS A 112 -14.19 -1.47 23.01
N ILE A 113 -15.35 -0.96 22.61
CA ILE A 113 -15.99 -1.18 21.32
C ILE A 113 -15.55 -0.10 20.34
N VAL A 114 -14.98 -0.51 19.20
CA VAL A 114 -14.55 0.37 18.11
C VAL A 114 -15.31 0.04 16.83
N TYR A 115 -15.64 1.07 16.05
CA TYR A 115 -16.32 0.88 14.75
C TYR A 115 -15.40 0.19 13.75
N SER A 116 -15.89 -0.86 13.07
CA SER A 116 -15.11 -1.66 12.13
C SER A 116 -15.49 -1.45 10.65
N GLY A 117 -16.36 -0.50 10.35
CA GLY A 117 -16.90 -0.27 9.00
C GLY A 117 -18.21 -1.03 8.75
N SER A 118 -18.86 -0.77 7.61
CA SER A 118 -19.93 -1.61 7.08
C SER A 118 -19.33 -2.82 6.38
N ASP A 119 -19.70 -4.04 6.76
CA ASP A 119 -19.40 -5.22 5.94
C ASP A 119 -20.12 -5.06 4.60
N ASP A 120 -19.40 -5.16 3.48
CA ASP A 120 -19.95 -5.10 2.10
C ASP A 120 -20.85 -6.30 1.79
N ARG A 121 -20.99 -7.24 2.74
CA ARG A 121 -22.14 -8.15 2.80
C ARG A 121 -23.39 -7.32 3.06
N GLN A 122 -24.03 -6.85 1.99
CA GLN A 122 -25.40 -6.36 2.07
C GLN A 122 -26.26 -7.48 2.67
N ASP A 123 -26.56 -7.39 3.96
CA ASP A 123 -27.68 -8.10 4.55
C ASP A 123 -28.91 -7.59 3.79
N ALA A 124 -29.38 -8.39 2.84
CA ALA A 124 -30.50 -8.02 2.00
C ALA A 124 -31.68 -7.71 2.92
N ASN A 125 -32.09 -6.44 3.01
CA ASN A 125 -33.22 -6.03 3.85
C ASN A 125 -34.47 -6.82 3.42
N PRO A 126 -34.90 -7.83 4.20
CA PRO A 126 -35.98 -8.71 3.77
C PRO A 126 -37.33 -7.96 3.76
N PHE A 127 -37.40 -6.83 4.46
CA PHE A 127 -38.58 -6.00 4.59
C PHE A 127 -38.58 -4.77 3.67
N ARG A 128 -37.63 -4.68 2.73
CA ARG A 128 -37.59 -3.58 1.75
C ARG A 128 -38.88 -3.50 0.93
N LYS A 129 -39.45 -4.65 0.55
CA LYS A 129 -40.75 -4.74 -0.15
C LYS A 129 -41.92 -4.26 0.70
N LYS A 130 -41.80 -4.32 2.04
CA LYS A 130 -42.77 -3.81 3.00
C LYS A 130 -42.54 -2.33 3.36
N GLY A 131 -41.57 -1.67 2.71
CA GLY A 131 -41.27 -0.24 2.92
C GLY A 131 -40.45 0.10 4.16
N GLN A 132 -39.97 -0.90 4.93
CA GLN A 132 -39.12 -0.65 6.09
C GLN A 132 -37.69 -0.33 5.69
N ARG A 133 -37.11 0.70 6.31
CA ARG A 133 -35.69 1.05 6.17
C ARG A 133 -34.88 0.27 7.20
N LEU A 134 -33.77 -0.31 6.78
CA LEU A 134 -32.82 -1.05 7.62
C LEU A 134 -31.46 -0.33 7.58
N GLU A 135 -30.93 -0.01 8.75
CA GLU A 135 -29.54 0.43 8.94
C GLU A 135 -28.78 -0.66 9.69
N THR A 136 -27.54 -0.94 9.28
CA THR A 136 -26.69 -1.96 9.92
C THR A 136 -25.30 -1.42 10.17
N TYR A 137 -24.80 -1.62 11.38
CA TYR A 137 -23.49 -1.14 11.84
C TYR A 137 -22.71 -2.28 12.49
N PHE A 138 -21.41 -2.37 12.20
CA PHE A 138 -20.52 -3.39 12.78
C PHE A 138 -19.42 -2.76 13.62
N PHE A 139 -19.14 -3.42 14.73
CA PHE A 139 -18.15 -3.02 15.72
C PHE A 139 -17.34 -4.24 16.16
N ARG A 140 -16.17 -3.98 16.73
CA ARG A 140 -15.32 -5.00 17.34
C ARG A 140 -14.75 -4.51 18.65
N CYS A 141 -14.34 -5.43 19.51
CA CYS A 141 -13.53 -5.10 20.68
C CYS A 141 -12.13 -4.64 20.24
N SER A 142 -11.56 -3.62 20.88
CA SER A 142 -10.22 -3.13 20.56
C SER A 142 -9.09 -3.95 21.18
N TYR A 143 -9.39 -4.84 22.12
CA TYR A 143 -8.39 -5.73 22.72
C TYR A 143 -8.00 -6.83 21.72
N SER A 144 -6.70 -6.99 21.47
CA SER A 144 -6.18 -7.98 20.51
C SER A 144 -6.50 -9.43 20.88
N THR A 145 -6.70 -9.73 22.17
CA THR A 145 -7.09 -11.06 22.68
C THR A 145 -8.61 -11.32 22.63
N CYS A 146 -9.41 -10.29 22.33
CA CYS A 146 -10.86 -10.37 22.32
C CYS A 146 -11.38 -10.40 20.88
N SER A 147 -12.04 -11.49 20.52
CA SER A 147 -12.56 -11.74 19.17
C SER A 147 -14.02 -11.31 18.97
N ALA A 148 -14.57 -10.55 19.94
CA ALA A 148 -15.95 -10.12 19.95
C ALA A 148 -16.25 -9.15 18.81
N VAL A 149 -17.28 -9.48 18.03
CA VAL A 149 -17.85 -8.68 16.95
C VAL A 149 -19.30 -8.40 17.31
N ILE A 150 -19.69 -7.13 17.23
CA ILE A 150 -21.02 -6.64 17.58
C ILE A 150 -21.65 -6.07 16.32
N SER A 151 -22.88 -6.45 16.02
CA SER A 151 -23.68 -5.84 14.95
C SER A 151 -24.95 -5.23 15.51
N ILE A 152 -25.28 -4.04 15.04
CA ILE A 152 -26.53 -3.33 15.33
C ILE A 152 -27.36 -3.31 14.06
N LYS A 153 -28.64 -3.68 14.17
CA LYS A 153 -29.65 -3.46 13.12
C LYS A 153 -30.76 -2.55 13.65
N LEU A 154 -31.01 -1.44 12.97
CA LEU A 154 -32.17 -0.58 13.22
C LEU A 154 -33.16 -0.68 12.08
N LEU A 155 -34.41 -1.02 12.39
CA LEU A 155 -35.51 -0.98 11.43
C LEU A 155 -36.53 0.11 11.76
N SER A 156 -36.97 0.83 10.73
CA SER A 156 -38.08 1.78 10.86
C SER A 156 -39.39 1.07 11.23
N PRO A 157 -40.37 1.77 11.84
CA PRO A 157 -41.67 1.18 12.18
C PRO A 157 -42.35 0.51 10.98
N VAL A 158 -42.99 -0.63 11.21
CA VAL A 158 -43.80 -1.39 10.26
C VAL A 158 -45.10 -0.64 9.94
N LEU A 159 -45.83 -0.21 10.97
CA LEU A 159 -47.09 0.51 10.77
C LEU A 159 -46.79 2.00 10.55
N THR A 160 -46.96 2.45 9.31
CA THR A 160 -46.76 3.86 8.94
C THR A 160 -47.73 4.77 9.71
N PRO A 161 -47.44 6.09 9.83
CA PRO A 161 -48.39 7.04 10.42
C PRO A 161 -49.78 6.99 9.79
N GLN A 162 -49.87 6.70 8.48
CA GLN A 162 -51.14 6.54 7.75
C GLN A 162 -51.93 5.32 8.24
N TRP A 163 -51.27 4.18 8.44
CA TRP A 163 -51.92 2.99 9.01
C TRP A 163 -52.37 3.21 10.45
N VAL A 164 -51.57 3.92 11.25
CA VAL A 164 -51.95 4.28 12.62
C VAL A 164 -53.18 5.20 12.62
N ASP A 165 -53.22 6.21 11.74
CA ASP A 165 -54.38 7.10 11.61
C ASP A 165 -55.63 6.33 11.18
N LEU A 166 -55.52 5.47 10.16
CA LEU A 166 -56.61 4.60 9.69
C LEU A 166 -57.19 3.73 10.81
N LEU A 167 -56.36 3.25 11.74
CA LEU A 167 -56.78 2.39 12.84
C LEU A 167 -57.31 3.17 14.06
N THR A 168 -56.92 4.43 14.24
CA THR A 168 -57.13 5.14 15.52
C THR A 168 -57.88 6.47 15.43
N ASN A 169 -58.06 7.03 14.23
CA ASN A 169 -58.76 8.29 14.02
C ASN A 169 -60.27 8.13 14.27
N LYS A 170 -60.77 8.81 15.32
CA LYS A 170 -62.16 8.66 15.78
C LYS A 170 -63.20 9.04 14.72
N GLU A 171 -62.89 10.00 13.85
CA GLU A 171 -63.81 10.44 12.80
C GLU A 171 -63.88 9.41 11.67
N LEU A 172 -62.73 8.90 11.21
CA LEU A 172 -62.68 7.82 10.22
C LEU A 172 -63.34 6.54 10.74
N LEU A 173 -63.09 6.19 12.01
CA LEU A 173 -63.73 5.05 12.68
C LEU A 173 -65.25 5.21 12.74
N LYS A 174 -65.72 6.40 13.13
CA LYS A 174 -67.16 6.69 13.19
C LYS A 174 -67.80 6.58 11.81
N ALA A 175 -67.22 7.25 10.80
CA ALA A 175 -67.75 7.25 9.44
C ALA A 175 -67.84 5.83 8.85
N ARG A 176 -66.80 5.00 9.03
CA ARG A 176 -66.84 3.61 8.53
C ARG A 176 -67.80 2.71 9.30
N THR A 177 -67.96 2.95 10.61
CA THR A 177 -68.91 2.19 11.44
C THR A 177 -70.35 2.56 11.10
N ASP A 178 -70.66 3.85 10.94
CA ASP A 178 -71.99 4.33 10.55
C ASP A 178 -72.39 3.74 9.18
N LYS A 179 -71.47 3.77 8.21
CA LYS A 179 -71.67 3.15 6.89
C LYS A 179 -71.92 1.63 6.97
N ALA A 180 -71.32 0.96 7.94
CA ALA A 180 -71.54 -0.46 8.18
C ALA A 180 -72.90 -0.75 8.87
N MET A 181 -73.32 0.12 9.80
CA MET A 181 -74.65 0.05 10.41
C MET A 181 -75.77 0.28 9.38
N ASP A 182 -75.57 1.20 8.43
CA ASP A 182 -76.50 1.45 7.34
C ASP A 182 -76.60 0.27 6.36
N ALA A 183 -75.48 -0.41 6.10
CA ALA A 183 -75.45 -1.57 5.21
C ALA A 183 -76.06 -2.84 5.84
N TYR A 184 -75.98 -2.97 7.17
CA TYR A 184 -76.44 -4.17 7.90
C TYR A 184 -77.26 -3.82 9.17
N PRO A 185 -78.39 -3.10 9.04
CA PRO A 185 -79.11 -2.51 10.17
C PRO A 185 -79.67 -3.56 11.14
N GLU A 186 -80.35 -4.60 10.65
CA GLU A 186 -80.91 -5.67 11.48
C GLU A 186 -79.83 -6.52 12.19
N ARG A 187 -78.65 -6.65 11.58
CA ARG A 187 -77.58 -7.52 12.10
C ARG A 187 -76.72 -6.82 13.17
N LEU A 188 -76.54 -5.51 13.02
CA LEU A 188 -75.74 -4.65 13.90
C LEU A 188 -76.58 -3.88 14.91
N GLU A 189 -77.89 -4.12 14.97
CA GLU A 189 -78.78 -3.56 15.99
C GLU A 189 -78.22 -3.80 17.40
N GLY A 190 -78.20 -2.75 18.23
CA GLY A 190 -77.66 -2.78 19.59
C GLY A 190 -76.13 -2.84 19.73
N HIS A 191 -75.35 -2.85 18.64
CA HIS A 191 -73.89 -2.82 18.72
C HIS A 191 -73.37 -1.40 18.93
N SER A 192 -72.44 -1.23 19.88
CA SER A 192 -71.78 0.05 20.12
C SER A 192 -70.71 0.35 19.08
N ARG A 193 -70.44 1.64 18.85
CA ARG A 193 -69.31 2.08 18.02
C ARG A 193 -67.99 1.70 18.72
N PRO A 194 -67.00 1.13 18.00
CA PRO A 194 -65.79 0.65 18.62
C PRO A 194 -64.87 1.84 18.94
N SER A 195 -64.20 1.75 20.09
CA SER A 195 -63.10 2.67 20.41
C SER A 195 -61.83 2.29 19.63
N PRO A 196 -60.89 3.22 19.41
CA PRO A 196 -59.59 2.94 18.79
C PRO A 196 -58.86 1.75 19.42
N ILE A 197 -58.87 1.65 20.75
CA ILE A 197 -58.26 0.52 21.46
C ILE A 197 -58.89 -0.82 21.06
N THR A 198 -60.21 -0.87 20.84
CA THR A 198 -60.92 -2.09 20.45
C THR A 198 -60.49 -2.56 19.07
N VAL A 199 -60.32 -1.63 18.12
CA VAL A 199 -59.85 -1.92 16.76
C VAL A 199 -58.42 -2.49 16.80
N LEU A 200 -57.52 -1.84 17.54
CA LEU A 200 -56.14 -2.29 17.70
C LEU A 200 -56.05 -3.66 18.39
N THR A 201 -56.83 -3.87 19.47
CA THR A 201 -56.88 -5.15 20.20
C THR A 201 -57.38 -6.27 19.28
N ASN A 202 -58.45 -6.04 18.52
CA ASN A 202 -58.98 -7.07 17.60
C ASN A 202 -57.98 -7.41 16.50
N LEU A 203 -57.32 -6.41 15.89
CA LEU A 203 -56.29 -6.66 14.89
C LEU A 203 -55.13 -7.46 15.47
N ARG A 204 -54.64 -7.06 16.66
CA ARG A 204 -53.57 -7.78 17.37
C ARG A 204 -53.99 -9.22 17.67
N THR A 205 -55.22 -9.46 18.11
CA THR A 205 -55.73 -10.82 18.35
C THR A 205 -55.70 -11.68 17.10
N TYR A 206 -56.03 -11.14 15.91
CA TYR A 206 -55.92 -11.91 14.67
C TYR A 206 -54.47 -12.28 14.34
N ILE A 207 -53.53 -11.35 14.51
CA ILE A 207 -52.10 -11.59 14.29
C ILE A 207 -51.53 -12.60 15.31
N GLU A 208 -51.85 -12.45 16.59
CA GLU A 208 -51.40 -13.35 17.66
C GLU A 208 -51.95 -14.76 17.50
N ASN A 209 -53.23 -14.90 17.11
CA ASN A 209 -53.79 -16.21 16.78
C ASN A 209 -53.05 -16.83 15.59
N ALA A 210 -52.70 -16.04 14.57
CA ALA A 210 -51.93 -16.54 13.44
C ALA A 210 -50.52 -17.01 13.85
N LEU A 211 -49.82 -16.26 14.70
CA LEU A 211 -48.47 -16.59 15.17
C LEU A 211 -48.39 -17.78 16.13
N HIS A 212 -49.36 -17.91 17.04
CA HIS A 212 -49.23 -18.80 18.21
C HIS A 212 -50.32 -19.86 18.33
N ASP A 213 -51.46 -19.72 17.64
CA ASP A 213 -52.60 -20.62 17.78
C ASP A 213 -53.25 -20.93 16.43
N SER A 214 -52.62 -21.83 15.67
CA SER A 214 -53.10 -22.27 14.36
C SER A 214 -54.53 -22.85 14.40
N GLN A 215 -55.00 -23.35 15.54
CA GLN A 215 -56.37 -23.83 15.73
C GLN A 215 -57.39 -22.68 15.84
N ARG A 216 -56.96 -21.53 16.38
CA ARG A 216 -57.77 -20.30 16.46
C ARG A 216 -57.57 -19.36 15.27
N SER A 217 -56.56 -19.56 14.44
CA SER A 217 -56.34 -18.83 13.18
C SER A 217 -57.32 -19.27 12.07
N LYS A 218 -58.62 -19.04 12.30
CA LYS A 218 -59.69 -19.38 11.34
C LYS A 218 -59.97 -18.20 10.41
N SER A 219 -60.46 -18.51 9.21
CA SER A 219 -60.94 -17.52 8.25
C SER A 219 -62.05 -16.65 8.88
N ILE A 220 -61.96 -15.35 8.64
CA ILE A 220 -62.84 -14.34 9.23
C ILE A 220 -63.93 -14.01 8.21
N SER A 221 -65.19 -14.30 8.55
CA SER A 221 -66.31 -13.90 7.69
C SER A 221 -66.41 -12.39 7.56
N MET A 222 -66.55 -11.90 6.32
CA MET A 222 -66.75 -10.48 6.00
C MET A 222 -67.97 -9.88 6.69
N VAL A 223 -68.97 -10.70 7.06
CA VAL A 223 -70.17 -10.29 7.81
C VAL A 223 -70.06 -10.53 9.33
N ASN A 224 -68.87 -10.86 9.84
CA ASN A 224 -68.64 -11.00 11.28
C ASN A 224 -68.86 -9.64 11.97
N LYS A 225 -69.71 -9.60 12.99
CA LYS A 225 -70.12 -8.34 13.64
C LYS A 225 -68.93 -7.54 14.19
N ARG A 226 -67.96 -8.21 14.83
CA ARG A 226 -66.76 -7.55 15.37
C ARG A 226 -65.84 -7.05 14.26
N PHE A 227 -65.67 -7.84 13.20
CA PHE A 227 -64.85 -7.47 12.05
C PHE A 227 -65.43 -6.27 11.31
N VAL A 228 -66.71 -6.34 10.92
CA VAL A 228 -67.41 -5.28 10.17
C VAL A 228 -67.39 -3.95 10.91
N VAL A 229 -67.70 -3.97 12.21
CA VAL A 229 -67.71 -2.77 13.03
C VAL A 229 -66.30 -2.18 13.16
N CYS A 230 -65.26 -3.01 13.20
CA CYS A 230 -63.88 -2.54 13.31
C CYS A 230 -63.24 -2.14 11.99
N PHE A 231 -63.48 -2.84 10.88
CA PHE A 231 -62.74 -2.66 9.61
C PHE A 231 -63.63 -2.19 8.44
N GLY A 232 -64.93 -2.01 8.68
CA GLY A 232 -65.92 -1.56 7.69
C GLY A 232 -66.55 -2.71 6.90
N VAL A 233 -67.51 -2.36 6.04
CA VAL A 233 -68.22 -3.29 5.14
C VAL A 233 -67.19 -4.06 4.30
N ASP A 234 -67.23 -5.38 4.39
CA ASP A 234 -66.34 -6.35 3.74
C ASP A 234 -64.84 -6.12 3.99
N GLY A 235 -64.48 -5.27 4.94
CA GLY A 235 -63.11 -4.82 5.20
C GLY A 235 -62.55 -3.85 4.14
N GLN A 236 -63.35 -3.36 3.19
CA GLN A 236 -62.88 -2.52 2.09
C GLN A 236 -62.13 -1.25 2.54
N PRO A 237 -62.59 -0.49 3.56
CA PRO A 237 -61.87 0.68 4.06
C PRO A 237 -60.46 0.39 4.59
N CYS A 238 -60.19 -0.86 4.99
CA CYS A 238 -58.90 -1.29 5.52
C CYS A 238 -58.22 -2.34 4.62
N ARG A 239 -58.68 -2.50 3.37
CA ARG A 239 -58.23 -3.57 2.47
C ARG A 239 -56.73 -3.56 2.24
N GLU A 240 -56.17 -2.40 1.90
CA GLU A 240 -54.72 -2.24 1.65
C GLU A 240 -53.89 -2.61 2.88
N LEU A 241 -54.35 -2.24 4.08
CA LEU A 241 -53.70 -2.61 5.34
C LEU A 241 -53.80 -4.12 5.59
N LEU A 242 -54.96 -4.72 5.38
CA LEU A 242 -55.16 -6.16 5.58
C LEU A 242 -54.30 -6.98 4.61
N GLU A 243 -54.28 -6.63 3.32
CA GLU A 243 -53.42 -7.27 2.32
C GLU A 243 -51.92 -7.03 2.60
N PHE A 244 -51.53 -5.85 3.09
CA PHE A 244 -50.17 -5.56 3.54
C PHE A 244 -49.72 -6.48 4.70
N LEU A 245 -50.65 -6.76 5.62
CA LEU A 245 -50.49 -7.72 6.73
C LEU A 245 -50.72 -9.18 6.31
N GLU A 246 -50.82 -9.44 5.01
CA GLU A 246 -50.94 -10.76 4.38
C GLU A 246 -52.25 -11.50 4.67
N PHE A 247 -53.31 -10.77 4.99
CA PHE A 247 -54.66 -11.31 4.90
C PHE A 247 -55.07 -11.45 3.43
N GLN A 248 -55.67 -12.58 3.08
CA GLN A 248 -56.09 -12.87 1.70
C GLN A 248 -57.61 -12.90 1.59
N PRO A 249 -58.24 -12.11 0.69
CA PRO A 249 -59.67 -12.19 0.48
C PRO A 249 -60.01 -13.44 -0.36
N ARG A 250 -60.97 -14.26 0.10
CA ARG A 250 -61.46 -15.45 -0.62
C ARG A 250 -62.98 -15.51 -0.56
N GLY A 251 -63.67 -15.05 -1.60
CA GLY A 251 -65.14 -14.94 -1.56
C GLY A 251 -65.57 -14.01 -0.42
N ASP A 252 -66.47 -14.48 0.45
CA ASP A 252 -67.02 -13.69 1.57
C ASP A 252 -66.24 -13.85 2.89
N ILE A 253 -64.98 -14.31 2.82
CA ILE A 253 -64.09 -14.50 3.97
C ILE A 253 -62.71 -13.86 3.75
N TRP A 254 -62.09 -13.45 4.84
CA TRP A 254 -60.68 -13.06 4.92
C TRP A 254 -59.88 -14.19 5.56
N ASP A 255 -58.93 -14.76 4.83
CA ASP A 255 -57.97 -15.72 5.38
C ASP A 255 -56.85 -14.94 6.11
N PRO A 256 -56.56 -15.24 7.39
CA PRO A 256 -55.43 -14.65 8.10
C PRO A 256 -54.08 -15.12 7.52
N PRO A 257 -52.97 -14.41 7.82
CA PRO A 257 -51.64 -14.86 7.43
C PRO A 257 -51.31 -16.24 8.01
N ARG A 258 -50.45 -17.00 7.31
CA ARG A 258 -50.04 -18.36 7.68
C ARG A 258 -48.53 -18.43 7.93
N PRO A 259 -48.05 -17.92 9.08
CA PRO A 259 -46.65 -18.06 9.49
C PRO A 259 -46.27 -19.52 9.76
N ASP A 260 -44.97 -19.81 9.77
CA ASP A 260 -44.47 -21.13 10.17
C ASP A 260 -44.53 -21.27 11.69
N THR A 261 -45.55 -21.97 12.18
CA THR A 261 -45.73 -22.21 13.63
C THR A 261 -44.68 -23.17 14.22
N SER A 262 -43.86 -23.81 13.40
CA SER A 262 -42.78 -24.71 13.83
C SER A 262 -41.39 -24.06 13.82
N ASP A 263 -41.30 -22.78 13.46
CA ASP A 263 -40.05 -22.01 13.46
C ASP A 263 -39.40 -22.00 14.86
N ALA A 264 -38.08 -22.04 14.89
CA ALA A 264 -37.32 -22.01 16.13
C ALA A 264 -37.44 -20.63 16.80
N ILE A 265 -37.33 -20.59 18.13
CA ILE A 265 -37.15 -19.34 18.87
C ILE A 265 -35.66 -19.21 19.17
N PRO A 266 -34.99 -18.10 18.81
CA PRO A 266 -35.57 -16.88 18.20
C PRO A 266 -35.95 -17.06 16.72
N TYR A 267 -37.04 -16.43 16.28
CA TYR A 267 -37.56 -16.54 14.91
C TYR A 267 -36.48 -16.26 13.86
N GLU A 268 -36.44 -17.12 12.85
CA GLU A 268 -35.60 -16.99 11.66
C GLU A 268 -36.44 -16.74 10.40
N ASP A 269 -37.69 -17.20 10.37
CA ASP A 269 -38.61 -16.97 9.26
C ASP A 269 -38.98 -15.48 9.14
N ALA A 270 -38.90 -14.96 7.90
CA ALA A 270 -39.12 -13.55 7.64
C ALA A 270 -40.58 -13.12 7.90
N LEU A 271 -41.57 -13.99 7.63
CA LEU A 271 -42.97 -13.69 7.90
C LEU A 271 -43.25 -13.70 9.40
N ASN A 272 -42.68 -14.65 10.15
CA ASN A 272 -42.78 -14.69 11.61
C ASN A 272 -42.21 -13.42 12.24
N ILE A 273 -41.00 -13.00 11.85
CA ILE A 273 -40.37 -11.75 12.33
C ILE A 273 -41.24 -10.54 11.98
N PHE A 274 -41.78 -10.46 10.75
CA PHE A 274 -42.63 -9.35 10.31
C PHE A 274 -43.90 -9.25 11.15
N LEU A 275 -44.63 -10.35 11.33
CA LEU A 275 -45.88 -10.38 12.09
C LEU A 275 -45.63 -10.13 13.58
N ASP A 276 -44.55 -10.66 14.15
CA ASP A 276 -44.15 -10.41 15.54
C ASP A 276 -43.80 -8.91 15.74
N ASN A 277 -43.12 -8.28 14.79
CA ASN A 277 -42.88 -6.82 14.80
C ASN A 277 -44.19 -6.03 14.76
N VAL A 278 -45.16 -6.42 13.91
CA VAL A 278 -46.50 -5.81 13.85
C VAL A 278 -47.22 -5.97 15.19
N SER A 279 -47.20 -7.17 15.79
CA SER A 279 -47.88 -7.41 17.07
C SER A 279 -47.34 -6.52 18.19
N HIS A 280 -46.01 -6.40 18.29
CA HIS A 280 -45.38 -5.53 19.29
C HIS A 280 -45.70 -4.04 19.05
N GLU A 281 -45.77 -3.59 17.81
CA GLU A 281 -46.21 -2.21 17.51
C GLU A 281 -47.67 -1.96 17.89
N LEU A 282 -48.58 -2.90 17.59
CA LEU A 282 -49.97 -2.83 18.01
C LEU A 282 -50.08 -2.82 19.54
N GLN A 283 -49.29 -3.64 20.23
CA GLN A 283 -49.21 -3.64 21.70
C GLN A 283 -48.78 -2.28 22.24
N ILE A 284 -47.79 -1.63 21.63
CA ILE A 284 -47.33 -0.28 22.02
C ILE A 284 -48.44 0.75 21.78
N LEU A 285 -49.14 0.69 20.65
CA LEU A 285 -50.24 1.59 20.35
C LEU A 285 -51.40 1.44 21.34
N ILE A 286 -51.72 0.20 21.75
CA ILE A 286 -52.69 -0.11 22.81
C ILE A 286 -52.20 0.44 24.16
N TYR A 287 -50.94 0.15 24.52
CA TYR A 287 -50.33 0.61 25.77
C TYR A 287 -50.29 2.13 25.89
N ARG A 288 -50.27 2.87 24.78
CA ARG A 288 -50.27 4.34 24.78
C ARG A 288 -51.65 4.99 24.74
N ARG A 289 -52.73 4.21 24.62
CA ARG A 289 -54.09 4.77 24.64
C ARG A 289 -54.38 5.48 25.97
N PRO A 290 -55.18 6.56 25.95
CA PRO A 290 -55.57 7.29 27.15
C PRO A 290 -56.38 6.39 28.11
N ALA A 291 -56.33 6.71 29.42
CA ALA A 291 -56.84 5.85 30.49
C ALA A 291 -58.34 5.54 30.37
N ASN A 292 -59.13 6.49 29.88
CA ASN A 292 -60.57 6.33 29.64
C ASN A 292 -60.91 5.26 28.60
N GLU A 293 -60.02 4.98 27.64
CA GLU A 293 -60.24 3.90 26.67
C GLU A 293 -59.83 2.52 27.24
N LYS A 294 -58.98 2.50 28.27
CA LYS A 294 -58.54 1.27 28.94
C LYS A 294 -59.48 0.85 30.08
N GLU A 295 -60.46 1.68 30.41
CA GLU A 295 -61.43 1.42 31.46
C GLU A 295 -62.24 0.15 31.13
N GLY A 296 -62.17 -0.87 31.99
CA GLY A 296 -62.78 -2.18 31.77
C GLY A 296 -61.89 -3.22 31.07
N GLN A 297 -60.67 -2.89 30.66
CA GLN A 297 -59.66 -3.89 30.27
C GLN A 297 -58.83 -4.31 31.50
N PRO A 298 -58.38 -5.58 31.59
CA PRO A 298 -57.47 -5.99 32.65
C PRO A 298 -56.17 -5.16 32.58
N PRO A 299 -55.58 -4.76 33.72
CA PRO A 299 -54.30 -4.05 33.72
C PRO A 299 -53.26 -4.91 33.01
N GLY A 300 -52.74 -4.41 31.89
CA GLY A 300 -51.74 -5.11 31.10
C GLY A 300 -50.42 -5.27 31.88
N THR A 301 -49.68 -6.33 31.58
CA THR A 301 -48.34 -6.54 32.12
C THR A 301 -47.44 -5.34 31.77
N PRO A 302 -46.69 -4.77 32.73
CA PRO A 302 -45.76 -3.69 32.44
C PRO A 302 -44.76 -4.15 31.36
N PRO A 303 -44.40 -3.27 30.40
CA PRO A 303 -43.46 -3.65 29.36
C PRO A 303 -42.09 -3.99 29.95
N ASP A 304 -41.52 -5.12 29.56
CA ASP A 304 -40.17 -5.50 29.98
C ASP A 304 -39.12 -4.70 29.18
N HIS A 305 -38.34 -3.87 29.87
CA HIS A 305 -37.34 -3.03 29.24
C HIS A 305 -36.11 -3.84 28.79
N ALA A 306 -35.64 -3.58 27.57
CA ALA A 306 -34.54 -4.32 26.95
C ALA A 306 -33.14 -3.92 27.49
N VAL A 307 -33.02 -2.80 28.21
CA VAL A 307 -31.72 -2.27 28.65
C VAL A 307 -30.93 -3.26 29.50
N SER A 308 -31.58 -3.97 30.43
CA SER A 308 -30.89 -4.99 31.24
C SER A 308 -30.39 -6.17 30.39
N LYS A 309 -31.12 -6.50 29.32
CA LYS A 309 -30.76 -7.58 28.38
C LYS A 309 -29.61 -7.15 27.47
N PHE A 310 -29.57 -5.89 27.05
CA PHE A 310 -28.41 -5.33 26.34
C PHE A 310 -27.15 -5.37 27.21
N ASN A 311 -27.27 -5.03 28.50
CA ASN A 311 -26.15 -5.13 29.43
C ASN A 311 -25.71 -6.59 29.63
N GLN A 312 -26.65 -7.53 29.77
CA GLN A 312 -26.33 -8.96 29.86
C GLN A 312 -25.64 -9.47 28.59
N LEU A 313 -26.17 -9.13 27.42
CA LEU A 313 -25.63 -9.54 26.12
C LEU A 313 -24.18 -9.10 25.92
N LEU A 314 -23.86 -7.86 26.31
CA LEU A 314 -22.55 -7.27 26.10
C LEU A 314 -21.63 -7.36 27.34
N GLY A 315 -22.03 -8.12 28.37
CA GLY A 315 -21.20 -8.37 29.55
C GLY A 315 -21.04 -7.18 30.51
N SER A 316 -21.94 -6.19 30.48
CA SER A 316 -21.89 -4.98 31.30
C SER A 316 -22.94 -4.91 32.41
N SER A 317 -23.50 -6.05 32.84
CA SER A 317 -24.50 -6.07 33.93
C SER A 317 -23.91 -5.74 35.31
N ASN A 318 -22.68 -6.19 35.58
CA ASN A 318 -22.08 -6.20 36.93
C ASN A 318 -20.71 -5.52 36.99
N TYR A 319 -20.45 -4.49 36.18
CA TYR A 319 -19.20 -3.74 36.27
C TYR A 319 -19.13 -2.90 37.54
N ASP A 320 -17.91 -2.58 37.97
CA ASP A 320 -17.66 -1.78 39.16
C ASP A 320 -18.22 -0.36 39.02
N LYS A 321 -19.31 -0.08 39.74
CA LYS A 321 -19.98 1.21 39.76
C LYS A 321 -19.61 2.04 40.99
N VAL A 322 -19.37 3.32 40.78
CA VAL A 322 -19.19 4.33 41.83
C VAL A 322 -20.20 5.43 41.55
N TYR A 323 -21.12 5.67 42.48
CA TYR A 323 -22.08 6.76 42.36
C TYR A 323 -21.43 8.05 42.86
N PRO A 324 -21.04 8.99 41.99
CA PRO A 324 -20.52 10.27 42.43
C PRO A 324 -21.63 11.04 43.18
N PRO A 325 -21.27 11.88 44.17
CA PRO A 325 -22.25 12.79 44.78
C PRO A 325 -22.89 13.65 43.68
N PRO A 326 -24.20 13.96 43.77
CA PRO A 326 -24.89 14.76 42.78
C PRO A 326 -24.16 16.09 42.62
N VAL A 327 -23.64 16.34 41.41
CA VAL A 327 -23.06 17.63 41.05
C VAL A 327 -24.20 18.65 41.12
N ASN A 328 -24.00 19.75 41.86
CA ASN A 328 -24.98 20.84 41.93
C ASN A 328 -25.08 21.46 40.52
N ASN A 329 -26.06 20.99 39.74
CA ASN A 329 -26.26 21.23 38.30
C ASN A 329 -26.65 22.67 37.92
N GLN A 330 -26.26 23.69 38.69
CA GLN A 330 -26.64 25.09 38.41
C GLN A 330 -25.51 25.97 37.87
N GLU A 331 -24.23 25.58 37.94
CA GLU A 331 -23.13 26.49 37.52
C GLU A 331 -22.21 25.97 36.39
N MET A 332 -22.28 24.70 36.00
CA MET A 332 -21.56 24.20 34.82
C MET A 332 -22.48 23.30 34.02
N GLY A 333 -22.82 23.71 32.78
CA GLY A 333 -23.38 22.78 31.80
C GLY A 333 -22.48 21.55 31.73
N ARG A 334 -23.06 20.34 31.83
CA ARG A 334 -22.33 19.07 31.91
C ARG A 334 -21.39 18.95 30.70
N LEU A 335 -20.11 19.27 30.90
CA LEU A 335 -19.12 19.23 29.83
C LEU A 335 -18.94 17.77 29.39
N PRO A 336 -18.70 17.50 28.09
CA PRO A 336 -18.81 16.15 27.52
C PRO A 336 -17.61 15.24 27.80
N TYR A 337 -16.86 15.45 28.89
CA TYR A 337 -15.58 14.76 29.11
C TYR A 337 -15.72 13.25 29.36
N TYR A 338 -16.82 12.79 29.98
CA TYR A 338 -17.08 11.35 30.10
C TYR A 338 -17.39 10.74 28.74
N GLU A 339 -18.25 11.42 27.97
CA GLU A 339 -18.67 11.02 26.63
C GLU A 339 -17.50 10.97 25.65
N ASP A 340 -16.63 11.98 25.69
CA ASP A 340 -15.46 12.11 24.82
C ASP A 340 -14.36 11.10 25.13
N LEU A 341 -14.27 10.64 26.39
CA LEU A 341 -13.40 9.54 26.79
C LEU A 341 -14.05 8.16 26.52
N GLY A 342 -15.32 8.12 26.13
CA GLY A 342 -16.05 6.90 25.82
C GLY A 342 -16.51 6.11 27.05
N VAL A 343 -16.76 6.78 28.17
CA VAL A 343 -17.14 6.18 29.47
C VAL A 343 -18.47 6.74 30.00
N THR A 344 -19.00 6.13 31.06
CA THR A 344 -20.17 6.64 31.79
C THR A 344 -19.75 7.17 33.16
N ASP A 345 -20.55 8.09 33.70
CA ASP A 345 -20.27 8.78 34.97
C ASP A 345 -20.40 7.90 36.21
N ASP A 346 -21.04 6.73 36.09
CA ASP A 346 -21.19 5.75 37.17
C ASP A 346 -20.07 4.69 37.22
N MET A 347 -19.11 4.69 36.29
CA MET A 347 -17.97 3.74 36.29
C MET A 347 -16.97 4.03 37.41
N SER A 348 -16.27 3.02 37.93
CA SER A 348 -15.14 3.21 38.85
C SER A 348 -13.95 3.92 38.19
N ALA A 349 -13.06 4.52 38.98
CA ALA A 349 -11.85 5.14 38.45
C ALA A 349 -10.95 4.16 37.70
N ASP A 350 -10.86 2.91 38.17
CA ASP A 350 -10.02 1.88 37.52
C ASP A 350 -10.50 1.59 36.09
N LEU A 351 -11.82 1.51 35.88
CA LEU A 351 -12.42 1.31 34.56
C LEU A 351 -12.28 2.55 33.67
N ILE A 352 -12.35 3.76 34.24
CA ILE A 352 -12.15 5.01 33.49
C ILE A 352 -10.68 5.14 33.04
N ILE A 353 -9.74 4.81 33.92
CA ILE A 353 -8.31 4.78 33.62
C ILE A 353 -8.02 3.75 32.54
N GLU A 354 -8.63 2.56 32.63
CA GLU A 354 -8.48 1.52 31.61
C GLU A 354 -9.00 2.00 30.24
N ALA A 355 -10.17 2.64 30.22
CA ALA A 355 -10.72 3.22 29.00
C ALA A 355 -9.79 4.32 28.42
N TYR A 356 -9.25 5.21 29.26
CA TYR A 356 -8.25 6.20 28.84
C TYR A 356 -7.02 5.56 28.19
N ASN A 357 -6.47 4.51 28.80
CA ASN A 357 -5.32 3.79 28.24
C ASN A 357 -5.66 3.17 26.87
N ARG A 358 -6.86 2.60 26.72
CA ARG A 358 -7.34 2.07 25.44
C ARG A 358 -7.55 3.17 24.39
N GLN A 359 -8.06 4.33 24.77
CA GLN A 359 -8.19 5.47 23.85
C GLN A 359 -6.81 5.93 23.34
N ILE A 360 -5.80 5.99 24.20
CA ILE A 360 -4.44 6.35 23.78
C ILE A 360 -3.83 5.33 22.83
N GLU A 361 -4.06 4.04 23.06
CA GLU A 361 -3.55 2.99 22.17
C GLU A 361 -4.23 3.00 20.80
N THR A 362 -5.51 3.35 20.75
CA THR A 362 -6.33 3.32 19.53
C THR A 362 -6.35 4.64 18.76
N ASP A 363 -6.18 5.77 19.46
CA ASP A 363 -5.99 7.11 18.91
C ASP A 363 -4.93 7.92 19.70
N PRO A 364 -3.63 7.69 19.43
CA PRO A 364 -2.56 8.43 20.09
C PRO A 364 -2.59 9.94 19.82
N ARG A 365 -3.19 10.38 18.70
CA ARG A 365 -3.18 11.80 18.28
C ARG A 365 -4.01 12.67 19.20
N ARG A 366 -5.12 12.14 19.74
CA ARG A 366 -5.95 12.82 20.73
C ARG A 366 -5.49 12.61 22.17
N GLY A 367 -4.35 11.98 22.39
CA GLY A 367 -3.76 11.72 23.72
C GLY A 367 -3.79 12.92 24.67
N PRO A 368 -3.31 14.12 24.27
CA PRO A 368 -3.37 15.32 25.12
C PRO A 368 -4.80 15.71 25.53
N TYR A 369 -5.76 15.56 24.62
CA TYR A 369 -7.16 15.85 24.91
C TYR A 369 -7.80 14.82 25.85
N TYR A 370 -7.48 13.53 25.70
CA TYR A 370 -7.94 12.52 26.64
C TYR A 370 -7.39 12.73 28.04
N LEU A 371 -6.13 13.19 28.15
CA LEU A 371 -5.53 13.49 29.44
C LEU A 371 -6.22 14.70 30.10
N ARG A 372 -6.65 15.70 29.33
CA ARG A 372 -7.52 16.77 29.82
C ARG A 372 -8.88 16.27 30.30
N CYS A 373 -9.53 15.41 29.51
CA CYS A 373 -10.81 14.80 29.91
C CYS A 373 -10.67 14.06 31.24
N LEU A 374 -9.62 13.25 31.36
CA LEU A 374 -9.29 12.49 32.56
C LEU A 374 -9.00 13.40 33.77
N ARG A 375 -8.22 14.47 33.57
CA ARG A 375 -7.95 15.51 34.59
C ARG A 375 -9.24 16.15 35.10
N ALA A 376 -10.12 16.58 34.21
CA ALA A 376 -11.39 17.20 34.57
C ALA A 376 -12.32 16.23 35.33
N ILE A 377 -12.36 14.95 34.91
CA ILE A 377 -13.13 13.91 35.61
C ILE A 377 -12.59 13.70 37.03
N GLY A 378 -11.26 13.67 37.21
CA GLY A 378 -10.62 13.57 38.53
C GLY A 378 -11.03 14.73 39.45
N GLU A 379 -10.93 15.97 38.97
CA GLU A 379 -11.32 17.18 39.70
C GLU A 379 -12.80 17.20 40.12
N TRP A 380 -13.69 16.67 39.27
CA TRP A 380 -15.12 16.54 39.58
C TRP A 380 -15.38 15.46 40.62
N ARG A 381 -14.63 14.36 40.59
CA ARG A 381 -14.75 13.24 41.52
C ARG A 381 -13.95 13.51 42.79
N ARG A 382 -14.50 14.35 43.68
CA ARG A 382 -13.86 14.74 44.96
C ARG A 382 -13.76 13.62 46.02
N ASN A 383 -14.03 12.36 45.67
CA ASN A 383 -13.97 11.22 46.56
C ASN A 383 -12.61 10.48 46.46
N SER A 384 -12.42 9.42 47.24
CA SER A 384 -11.21 8.60 47.19
C SER A 384 -10.99 7.91 45.84
N ASP A 385 -12.06 7.69 45.07
CA ASP A 385 -12.01 7.10 43.73
C ASP A 385 -11.38 8.09 42.72
N GLY A 386 -11.80 9.36 42.72
CA GLY A 386 -11.18 10.38 41.86
C GLY A 386 -9.71 10.66 42.19
N LYS A 387 -9.27 10.49 43.44
CA LYS A 387 -7.83 10.57 43.78
C LYS A 387 -6.96 9.58 43.00
N LYS A 388 -7.49 8.41 42.61
CA LYS A 388 -6.76 7.46 41.75
C LYS A 388 -6.50 8.07 40.37
N ILE A 389 -7.49 8.77 39.83
CA ILE A 389 -7.39 9.49 38.56
C ILE A 389 -6.37 10.62 38.69
N ASP A 390 -6.47 11.44 39.74
CA ASP A 390 -5.53 12.55 39.98
C ASP A 390 -4.07 12.06 40.10
N ASN A 391 -3.85 10.94 40.79
CA ASN A 391 -2.52 10.33 40.91
C ASN A 391 -1.97 9.89 39.55
N LEU A 392 -2.79 9.26 38.70
CA LEU A 392 -2.38 8.88 37.35
C LEU A 392 -2.09 10.11 36.48
N VAL A 393 -2.96 11.11 36.50
CA VAL A 393 -2.77 12.37 35.75
C VAL A 393 -1.46 13.04 36.18
N THR A 394 -1.17 13.07 37.48
CA THR A 394 0.08 13.60 38.02
C THR A 394 1.29 12.81 37.53
N LEU A 395 1.21 11.47 37.54
CA LEU A 395 2.27 10.58 37.05
C LEU A 395 2.52 10.78 35.55
N GLU A 396 1.48 10.77 34.72
CA GLU A 396 1.57 10.98 33.27
C GLU A 396 2.14 12.36 32.94
N CYS A 397 1.70 13.41 33.64
CA CYS A 397 2.21 14.76 33.48
C CYS A 397 3.67 14.88 33.92
N SER A 398 4.11 14.14 34.95
CA SER A 398 5.51 14.14 35.39
C SER A 398 6.47 13.48 34.39
N GLY A 399 5.95 12.62 33.50
CA GLY A 399 6.66 12.05 32.36
C GLY A 399 6.68 12.98 31.16
N SER A 400 6.57 12.40 29.95
CA SER A 400 6.62 13.11 28.67
C SER A 400 5.24 13.54 28.13
N ARG A 401 4.15 13.28 28.85
CA ARG A 401 2.80 13.65 28.41
C ARG A 401 2.35 14.98 28.99
N TYR A 402 1.41 15.62 28.30
CA TYR A 402 0.78 16.86 28.72
C TYR A 402 -0.67 16.88 28.24
N ALA A 403 -1.52 17.65 28.93
CA ALA A 403 -2.89 17.87 28.52
C ALA A 403 -2.95 19.08 27.56
N ASP A 404 -3.92 19.14 26.64
CA ASP A 404 -4.02 20.25 25.68
C ASP A 404 -4.24 21.61 26.36
N ASP A 405 -4.85 21.65 27.55
CA ASP A 405 -4.99 22.87 28.35
C ASP A 405 -3.66 23.35 28.99
N ASP A 406 -2.59 22.57 28.89
CA ASP A 406 -1.23 22.98 29.26
C ASP A 406 -0.56 23.81 28.14
N ILE A 407 -1.03 23.71 26.88
CA ILE A 407 -0.42 24.42 25.74
C ILE A 407 -0.51 25.95 25.90
N PRO A 408 -1.69 26.54 26.20
CA PRO A 408 -1.77 27.99 26.42
C PRO A 408 -0.91 28.45 27.61
N ARG A 409 -0.76 27.60 28.63
CA ARG A 409 0.10 27.89 29.80
C ARG A 409 1.58 27.91 29.41
N ALA A 410 2.01 27.02 28.53
CA ALA A 410 3.37 27.00 28.00
C ALA A 410 3.69 28.25 27.17
N TYR A 411 2.76 28.72 26.34
CA TYR A 411 2.90 30.00 25.63
C TYR A 411 3.00 31.19 26.60
N ASN A 412 2.09 31.25 27.57
CA ASN A 412 2.10 32.31 28.60
C ASN A 412 3.38 32.31 29.44
N TYR A 413 4.01 31.15 29.67
CA TYR A 413 5.29 31.04 30.38
C TYR A 413 6.38 31.88 29.70
N PHE A 414 6.39 31.93 28.37
CA PHE A 414 7.28 32.77 27.57
C PHE A 414 6.70 34.14 27.22
N GLN A 415 5.62 34.55 27.89
CA GLN A 415 4.89 35.81 27.63
C GLN A 415 4.40 35.94 26.18
N LEU A 416 4.09 34.80 25.53
CA LEU A 416 3.57 34.75 24.17
C LEU A 416 2.06 34.52 24.19
N ASP A 417 1.35 35.15 23.26
CA ASP A 417 -0.08 34.89 23.06
C ASP A 417 -0.30 33.64 22.19
N TYR A 418 -0.85 32.58 22.79
CA TYR A 418 -1.22 31.34 22.10
C TYR A 418 -2.17 31.57 20.90
N ARG A 419 -3.02 32.60 20.94
CA ARG A 419 -3.99 32.88 19.87
C ARG A 419 -3.36 33.61 18.68
N ASN A 420 -2.13 34.10 18.82
CA ASN A 420 -1.45 34.82 17.76
C ASN A 420 -0.92 33.85 16.68
N ARG A 421 -1.61 33.80 15.54
CA ARG A 421 -1.22 32.96 14.40
C ARG A 421 0.03 33.43 13.67
N ASN A 422 0.52 34.64 13.93
CA ASN A 422 1.69 35.21 13.27
C ASN A 422 3.00 34.84 13.99
N LEU A 423 2.96 34.14 15.12
CA LEU A 423 4.16 33.67 15.83
C LEU A 423 4.91 32.64 14.98
N THR A 424 6.12 33.01 14.55
CA THR A 424 7.05 32.11 13.87
C THR A 424 7.78 31.23 14.88
N ASP A 425 8.37 30.13 14.41
CA ASP A 425 9.16 29.25 15.28
C ASP A 425 10.39 29.98 15.85
N ASP A 426 10.95 30.94 15.11
CA ASP A 426 12.08 31.76 15.56
C ASP A 426 11.70 32.75 16.66
N ASP A 427 10.48 33.32 16.62
CA ASP A 427 9.98 34.19 17.70
C ASP A 427 9.85 33.43 19.02
N ILE A 428 9.34 32.19 18.95
CA ILE A 428 9.16 31.31 20.11
C ILE A 428 10.52 30.90 20.70
N ILE A 429 11.45 30.48 19.83
CA ILE A 429 12.82 30.11 20.24
C ILE A 429 13.56 31.33 20.81
N GLY A 430 13.40 32.50 20.21
CA GLY A 430 13.96 33.76 20.70
C GLY A 430 13.48 34.11 22.11
N SER A 431 12.17 33.98 22.37
CA SER A 431 11.61 34.21 23.71
C SER A 431 12.12 33.20 24.74
N PHE A 432 12.27 31.93 24.36
CA PHE A 432 12.89 30.92 25.22
C PHE A 432 14.32 31.30 25.62
N PHE A 433 15.17 31.71 24.67
CA PHE A 433 16.55 32.10 24.99
C PHE A 433 16.64 33.39 25.79
N ALA A 434 15.68 34.31 25.65
CA ALA A 434 15.58 35.47 26.53
C ALA A 434 15.25 35.03 27.97
N HIS A 435 14.27 34.16 28.13
CA HIS A 435 13.85 33.64 29.45
C HIS A 435 14.93 32.79 30.14
N LEU A 436 15.72 32.04 29.36
CA LEU A 436 16.82 31.22 29.86
C LEU A 436 17.95 32.06 30.47
N ARG A 437 18.16 33.30 29.99
CA ARG A 437 19.16 34.22 30.57
C ARG A 437 18.78 34.72 31.95
N ASP A 438 17.47 34.76 32.23
CA ASP A 438 16.92 35.29 33.48
C ASP A 438 16.64 34.19 34.53
N THR A 439 16.82 32.90 34.18
CA THR A 439 16.47 31.75 35.04
C THR A 439 17.70 30.90 35.39
N THR A 440 17.80 30.44 36.63
CA THR A 440 18.92 29.59 37.11
C THR A 440 18.70 28.09 36.90
N ASN A 441 17.49 27.66 36.52
CA ASN A 441 17.09 26.29 36.24
C ASN A 441 16.51 26.19 34.82
N ASP A 442 17.15 25.41 33.95
CA ASP A 442 16.78 25.28 32.55
C ASP A 442 15.76 24.16 32.27
N THR A 443 15.51 23.27 33.23
CA THR A 443 14.65 22.09 33.06
C THR A 443 13.19 22.44 32.74
N GLU A 444 12.60 23.37 33.50
CA GLU A 444 11.20 23.76 33.32
C GLU A 444 10.99 24.61 32.04
N PRO A 445 11.80 25.64 31.74
CA PRO A 445 11.74 26.32 30.44
C PRO A 445 11.85 25.36 29.26
N ARG A 446 12.78 24.39 29.29
CA ARG A 446 12.91 23.40 28.21
C ARG A 446 11.67 22.52 28.06
N ARG A 447 11.08 22.06 29.18
CA ARG A 447 9.84 21.28 29.17
C ARG A 447 8.67 22.05 28.56
N GLN A 448 8.53 23.34 28.89
CA GLN A 448 7.48 24.19 28.31
C GLN A 448 7.72 24.43 26.82
N LEU A 449 8.97 24.65 26.40
CA LEU A 449 9.31 24.78 24.98
C LEU A 449 9.01 23.48 24.20
N TRP A 450 9.32 22.32 24.78
CA TRP A 450 9.06 21.02 24.15
C TRP A 450 7.58 20.81 23.87
N ARG A 451 6.71 21.16 24.83
CA ARG A 451 5.24 21.09 24.68
C ARG A 451 4.74 21.95 23.52
N ILE A 452 5.28 23.16 23.38
CA ILE A 452 4.93 24.05 22.25
C ILE A 452 5.38 23.42 20.93
N GLY A 453 6.59 22.87 20.88
CA GLY A 453 7.12 22.18 19.70
C GLY A 453 6.29 20.97 19.30
N ASP A 454 5.86 20.16 20.28
CA ASP A 454 4.99 19.01 20.06
C ASP A 454 3.59 19.38 19.59
N SER A 455 2.95 20.36 20.23
CA SER A 455 1.64 20.84 19.82
C SER A 455 1.62 21.43 18.40
N ARG A 456 2.70 22.09 17.97
CA ARG A 456 2.81 22.68 16.62
C ARG A 456 3.25 21.67 15.55
N GLY A 457 3.74 20.50 15.94
CA GLY A 457 4.46 19.61 15.03
C GLY A 457 5.77 20.22 14.51
N SER A 458 6.40 21.12 15.27
CA SER A 458 7.66 21.78 14.91
C SER A 458 8.85 21.04 15.49
N GLU A 459 9.53 20.27 14.63
CA GLU A 459 10.80 19.61 14.98
C GLU A 459 11.91 20.61 15.33
N LYS A 460 11.86 21.82 14.74
CA LYS A 460 12.78 22.92 15.05
C LYS A 460 12.67 23.31 16.52
N ILE A 461 11.46 23.55 17.03
CA ILE A 461 11.25 23.93 18.44
C ILE A 461 11.58 22.75 19.38
N LYS A 462 11.14 21.52 19.05
CA LYS A 462 11.45 20.33 19.85
C LYS A 462 12.95 20.13 20.04
N SER A 463 13.72 20.32 18.98
CA SER A 463 15.17 20.16 19.02
C SER A 463 15.88 21.12 19.97
N VAL A 464 15.43 22.38 20.02
CA VAL A 464 15.95 23.39 20.93
C VAL A 464 15.62 23.04 22.37
N ALA A 465 14.43 22.49 22.62
CA ALA A 465 13.96 22.09 23.93
C ALA A 465 14.72 20.86 24.49
N GLU A 466 15.01 19.85 23.66
CA GLU A 466 15.56 18.55 24.11
C GLU A 466 17.06 18.58 24.44
N GLU A 467 17.77 19.69 24.21
CA GLU A 467 19.24 19.77 24.33
C GLU A 467 19.97 18.64 23.57
N ARG A 468 19.40 18.24 22.43
CA ARG A 468 19.99 17.25 21.54
C ARG A 468 20.22 17.93 20.20
N VAL A 469 21.44 18.42 20.01
CA VAL A 469 21.94 18.60 18.65
C VAL A 469 22.20 17.19 18.13
N SER A 470 21.22 16.66 17.40
CA SER A 470 21.21 15.29 16.87
C SER A 470 21.13 15.25 15.36
N THR A 471 20.65 16.35 14.75
CA THR A 471 20.65 16.56 13.31
C THR A 471 21.42 17.83 12.94
N VAL A 472 21.70 17.96 11.65
CA VAL A 472 22.58 18.99 11.09
C VAL A 472 21.87 20.35 11.06
N GLU A 473 20.57 20.33 10.76
CA GLU A 473 19.71 21.51 10.75
C GLU A 473 19.65 22.13 12.16
N GLN A 474 19.58 21.28 13.19
CA GLN A 474 19.62 21.69 14.59
C GLN A 474 20.99 22.31 14.95
N ALA A 475 22.07 21.77 14.39
CA ALA A 475 23.43 22.27 14.62
C ALA A 475 23.67 23.64 13.99
N LEU A 476 23.20 23.84 12.75
CA LEU A 476 23.27 25.12 12.03
C LEU A 476 22.50 26.21 12.78
N VAL A 477 21.27 25.92 13.22
CA VAL A 477 20.45 26.83 14.02
C VAL A 477 21.11 27.15 15.37
N TYR A 478 21.68 26.15 16.06
CA TYR A 478 22.32 26.33 17.36
C TYR A 478 23.53 27.28 17.30
N LEU A 479 24.37 27.15 16.26
CA LEU A 479 25.53 28.01 16.04
C LEU A 479 25.18 29.35 15.38
N GLY A 480 23.97 29.50 14.84
CA GLY A 480 23.51 30.71 14.15
C GLY A 480 24.18 30.91 12.80
N VAL A 481 24.39 29.82 12.06
CA VAL A 481 25.06 29.80 10.76
C VAL A 481 24.18 29.16 9.69
N GLU A 482 24.37 29.56 8.43
CA GLU A 482 23.65 28.99 7.29
C GLU A 482 24.44 27.83 6.67
N ASP A 483 23.76 26.99 5.87
CA ASP A 483 24.38 25.81 5.26
C ASP A 483 25.54 26.14 4.30
N ASN A 484 25.60 27.36 3.76
CA ASN A 484 26.68 27.83 2.88
C ASN A 484 27.83 28.56 3.62
N THR A 485 27.73 28.74 4.94
CA THR A 485 28.69 29.54 5.73
C THR A 485 30.06 28.86 5.77
N SER A 486 31.18 29.57 5.58
CA SER A 486 32.52 28.95 5.52
C SER A 486 32.95 28.31 6.84
N ASP A 487 33.83 27.31 6.77
CA ASP A 487 34.30 26.55 7.93
C ASP A 487 35.07 27.44 8.95
N ASP A 488 35.87 28.39 8.48
CA ASP A 488 36.56 29.37 9.35
C ASP A 488 35.58 30.25 10.14
N PHE A 489 34.47 30.61 9.51
CA PHE A 489 33.43 31.39 10.18
C PHE A 489 32.66 30.54 11.20
N ILE A 490 32.46 29.25 10.94
CA ILE A 490 31.87 28.31 11.89
C ILE A 490 32.75 28.13 13.13
N VAL A 491 34.08 28.02 12.95
CA VAL A 491 35.04 27.99 14.06
C VAL A 491 34.95 29.28 14.89
N SER A 492 34.82 30.43 14.22
CA SER A 492 34.66 31.73 14.88
C SER A 492 33.35 31.81 15.69
N MET A 493 32.24 31.30 15.14
CA MET A 493 30.94 31.25 15.82
C MET A 493 30.93 30.28 17.00
N TYR A 494 31.61 29.14 16.88
CA TYR A 494 31.86 28.22 18.00
C TYR A 494 32.63 28.92 19.12
N ALA A 495 33.72 29.63 18.79
CA ALA A 495 34.54 30.33 19.77
C ALA A 495 33.74 31.43 20.49
N ALA A 496 32.93 32.21 19.75
CA ALA A 496 32.04 33.22 20.33
C ALA A 496 31.01 32.59 21.30
N LYS A 497 30.34 31.50 20.89
CA LYS A 497 29.36 30.80 21.72
C LYS A 497 29.95 30.22 23.01
N VAL A 498 31.14 29.61 22.92
CA VAL A 498 31.81 29.04 24.10
C VAL A 498 32.34 30.13 25.04
N ASN A 499 32.75 31.28 24.50
CA ASN A 499 33.20 32.41 25.30
C ASN A 499 32.04 33.10 26.05
N ASP A 500 30.88 33.24 25.41
CA ASP A 500 29.68 33.82 26.03
C ASP A 500 29.04 32.86 27.05
N GLN A 501 29.04 31.55 26.78
CA GLN A 501 28.39 30.53 27.62
C GLN A 501 29.27 29.28 27.80
N PRO A 502 30.25 29.31 28.73
CA PRO A 502 31.23 28.23 28.92
C PRO A 502 30.62 26.87 29.25
N ALA A 503 29.45 26.84 29.92
CA ALA A 503 28.74 25.63 30.28
C ALA A 503 28.22 24.82 29.07
N THR A 504 28.07 25.46 27.91
CA THR A 504 27.53 24.84 26.69
C THR A 504 28.61 24.26 25.76
N LYS A 505 29.87 24.24 26.21
CA LYS A 505 31.03 23.83 25.41
C LYS A 505 30.87 22.46 24.73
N GLU A 506 30.36 21.47 25.44
CA GLU A 506 30.16 20.12 24.90
C GLU A 506 29.03 20.06 23.86
N LEU A 507 27.98 20.87 24.04
CA LEU A 507 26.88 20.98 23.09
C LEU A 507 27.32 21.71 21.81
N ALA A 508 28.08 22.80 21.94
CA ALA A 508 28.67 23.51 20.81
C ALA A 508 29.68 22.64 20.05
N ARG A 509 30.46 21.82 20.76
CA ARG A 509 31.38 20.85 20.17
C ARG A 509 30.63 19.81 19.35
N ARG A 510 29.50 19.30 19.87
CA ARG A 510 28.62 18.37 19.17
C ARG A 510 27.93 18.98 17.93
N ALA A 511 27.56 20.26 17.99
CA ALA A 511 27.02 20.98 16.84
C ALA A 511 28.04 21.10 15.70
N VAL A 512 29.27 21.53 16.02
CA VAL A 512 30.36 21.57 15.02
C VAL A 512 30.64 20.16 14.48
N ALA A 513 30.56 19.11 15.31
CA ALA A 513 30.75 17.73 14.86
C ALA A 513 29.70 17.28 13.83
N LEU A 514 28.42 17.62 14.05
CA LEU A 514 27.34 17.28 13.11
C LEU A 514 27.46 18.06 11.79
N ILE A 515 27.86 19.33 11.84
CA ILE A 515 28.11 20.12 10.63
C ILE A 515 29.32 19.59 9.86
N ALA A 516 30.40 19.25 10.59
CA ALA A 516 31.60 18.66 10.01
C ALA A 516 31.32 17.30 9.35
N GLU A 517 30.39 16.51 9.93
CA GLU A 517 29.96 15.23 9.38
C GLU A 517 29.09 15.41 8.12
N ALA A 518 28.11 16.31 8.15
CA ALA A 518 27.23 16.58 7.00
C ALA A 518 27.95 17.16 5.79
N ARG A 519 28.82 18.14 6.04
CA ARG A 519 29.61 18.79 4.99
C ARG A 519 30.83 17.99 4.57
N LYS A 520 31.15 16.92 5.31
CA LYS A 520 32.41 16.17 5.19
C LYS A 520 33.63 17.10 5.28
N SER A 521 33.54 18.14 6.13
CA SER A 521 34.63 19.12 6.31
C SER A 521 35.77 18.54 7.15
N ASP A 522 36.92 18.36 6.53
CA ASP A 522 38.13 17.92 7.22
C ASP A 522 38.75 19.05 8.07
N ALA A 523 38.53 20.32 7.70
CA ALA A 523 38.96 21.48 8.47
C ALA A 523 38.25 21.58 9.83
N LEU A 524 36.93 21.41 9.85
CA LEU A 524 36.14 21.41 11.09
C LEU A 524 36.44 20.18 11.96
N LYS A 525 36.67 19.00 11.35
CA LYS A 525 37.12 17.80 12.07
C LYS A 525 38.50 17.98 12.70
N TYR A 526 39.41 18.62 11.97
CA TYR A 526 40.75 18.95 12.48
C TYR A 526 40.63 19.89 13.69
N PHE A 527 39.88 20.98 13.56
CA PHE A 527 39.62 21.91 14.66
C PHE A 527 39.03 21.21 15.90
N LEU A 528 38.08 20.29 15.72
CA LEU A 528 37.51 19.50 16.82
C LEU A 528 38.53 18.60 17.52
N ASN A 529 39.57 18.14 16.82
CA ASN A 529 40.57 17.24 17.39
C ASN A 529 41.75 17.98 18.02
N THR A 530 42.14 19.13 17.48
CA THR A 530 43.37 19.84 17.87
C THR A 530 43.12 21.14 18.63
N GLY A 531 41.94 21.76 18.48
CA GLY A 531 41.64 23.08 19.02
C GLY A 531 42.31 24.23 18.26
N GLU A 532 42.99 23.94 17.15
CA GLU A 532 43.65 24.92 16.29
C GLU A 532 42.87 25.06 14.98
N ALA A 533 42.66 26.29 14.51
CA ALA A 533 42.18 26.53 13.15
C ALA A 533 43.23 25.99 12.17
N GLY A 534 42.83 25.06 11.29
CA GLY A 534 43.74 24.32 10.42
C GLY A 534 44.65 25.21 9.56
N ALA A 535 45.87 24.73 9.31
CA ALA A 535 46.91 25.38 8.53
C ALA A 535 46.44 25.78 7.11
N ALA A 536 46.95 26.91 6.63
CA ALA A 536 46.70 27.48 5.30
C ALA A 536 46.76 26.41 4.18
N GLU A 537 45.82 26.51 3.23
CA GLU A 537 45.74 25.63 2.07
C GLU A 537 47.09 25.50 1.35
N MET A 538 47.42 24.28 0.91
CA MET A 538 48.62 23.97 0.13
C MET A 538 48.56 24.71 -1.21
N ASP A 539 49.53 25.58 -1.48
CA ASP A 539 49.64 26.33 -2.75
C ASP A 539 49.85 25.38 -3.94
N VAL A 540 49.29 25.75 -5.10
CA VAL A 540 49.37 24.97 -6.35
C VAL A 540 50.84 24.73 -6.74
N GLY A 541 51.71 25.71 -6.54
CA GLY A 541 53.14 25.55 -6.83
C GLY A 541 53.88 24.64 -5.87
N GLU A 542 53.37 24.42 -4.67
CA GLU A 542 53.88 23.42 -3.73
C GLU A 542 53.39 22.03 -4.13
N ALA A 543 52.13 21.89 -4.54
CA ALA A 543 51.54 20.62 -4.95
C ALA A 543 52.27 19.99 -6.15
N PHE A 544 52.57 20.76 -7.21
CA PHE A 544 53.33 20.26 -8.36
C PHE A 544 54.77 19.86 -7.99
N ARG A 545 55.38 20.57 -7.04
CA ARG A 545 56.75 20.27 -6.57
C ARG A 545 56.77 19.00 -5.73
N LEU A 546 55.74 18.79 -4.90
CA LEU A 546 55.60 17.61 -4.06
C LEU A 546 55.43 16.32 -4.88
N LEU A 547 54.73 16.40 -6.02
CA LEU A 547 54.59 15.28 -6.98
C LEU A 547 55.75 15.18 -7.99
N GLN A 548 56.81 15.99 -7.82
CA GLN A 548 57.98 16.04 -8.71
C GLN A 548 57.64 16.27 -10.20
N ILE A 549 56.60 17.06 -10.47
CA ILE A 549 56.17 17.37 -11.84
C ILE A 549 56.79 18.71 -12.28
N PRO A 550 57.75 18.72 -13.22
CA PRO A 550 58.51 19.92 -13.57
C PRO A 550 57.73 20.89 -14.48
N ASP A 551 56.72 20.40 -15.20
CA ASP A 551 55.91 21.18 -16.14
C ASP A 551 54.43 21.12 -15.76
N ARG A 552 53.79 22.27 -15.60
CA ARG A 552 52.36 22.38 -15.22
C ARG A 552 51.39 22.09 -16.38
N THR A 553 51.90 21.91 -17.60
CA THR A 553 51.10 21.61 -18.80
C THR A 553 50.91 20.12 -19.08
N VAL A 554 51.49 19.24 -18.26
CA VAL A 554 51.35 17.78 -18.40
C VAL A 554 49.89 17.33 -18.33
N ASP A 555 49.54 16.24 -19.01
CA ASP A 555 48.18 15.71 -19.02
C ASP A 555 47.80 15.01 -17.70
N ASP A 556 46.51 14.73 -17.51
CA ASP A 556 45.99 14.18 -16.26
C ASP A 556 46.47 12.74 -16.02
N ALA A 557 46.77 12.00 -17.09
CA ALA A 557 47.34 10.67 -17.02
C ALA A 557 48.77 10.68 -16.47
N ALA A 558 49.62 11.63 -16.91
CA ALA A 558 50.96 11.83 -16.37
C ALA A 558 50.95 12.28 -14.91
N ILE A 559 49.99 13.12 -14.50
CA ILE A 559 49.84 13.55 -13.10
C ILE A 559 49.48 12.36 -12.19
N LEU A 560 48.54 11.52 -12.63
CA LEU A 560 48.16 10.31 -11.90
C LEU A 560 49.28 9.27 -11.85
N ALA A 561 50.07 9.15 -12.93
CA ALA A 561 51.25 8.31 -12.95
C ALA A 561 52.32 8.81 -11.96
N ALA A 562 52.61 10.12 -11.94
CA ALA A 562 53.53 10.73 -10.98
C ALA A 562 53.07 10.55 -9.53
N PHE A 563 51.78 10.73 -9.26
CA PHE A 563 51.19 10.44 -7.95
C PHE A 563 51.39 8.97 -7.53
N SER A 564 51.12 8.03 -8.44
CA SER A 564 51.32 6.60 -8.16
C SER A 564 52.79 6.26 -7.88
N VAL A 565 53.73 6.88 -8.62
CA VAL A 565 55.17 6.69 -8.40
C VAL A 565 55.59 7.26 -7.04
N CYS A 566 55.21 8.49 -6.70
CA CYS A 566 55.52 9.10 -5.41
C CYS A 566 54.94 8.30 -4.22
N CYS A 567 53.72 7.78 -4.35
CA CYS A 567 53.12 6.90 -3.33
C CYS A 567 53.86 5.57 -3.17
N THR A 568 54.53 5.08 -4.22
CA THR A 568 55.30 3.84 -4.20
C THR A 568 56.71 4.06 -3.63
N GLU A 569 57.36 5.16 -3.98
CA GLU A 569 58.72 5.50 -3.53
C GLU A 569 58.76 5.97 -2.07
N ALA A 570 57.74 6.70 -1.62
CA ALA A 570 57.67 7.27 -0.27
C ALA A 570 56.30 7.02 0.38
N PRO A 571 55.99 5.78 0.79
CA PRO A 571 54.68 5.41 1.34
C PRO A 571 54.33 6.13 2.65
N GLY A 572 55.31 6.69 3.37
CA GLY A 572 55.09 7.50 4.57
C GLY A 572 54.56 8.91 4.31
N GLN A 573 54.44 9.34 3.05
CA GLN A 573 53.96 10.68 2.67
C GLN A 573 52.70 10.65 1.80
N ILE A 574 52.00 9.51 1.74
CA ILE A 574 50.81 9.29 0.90
C ILE A 574 49.73 10.35 1.15
N GLU A 575 49.48 10.73 2.40
CA GLU A 575 48.48 11.73 2.76
C GLU A 575 48.88 13.13 2.24
N ALA A 576 50.18 13.45 2.21
CA ALA A 576 50.66 14.70 1.63
C ALA A 576 50.51 14.69 0.10
N TYR A 577 50.83 13.59 -0.56
CA TYR A 577 50.63 13.42 -2.01
C TYR A 577 49.15 13.45 -2.41
N ARG A 578 48.24 12.90 -1.60
CA ARG A 578 46.78 12.97 -1.84
C ARG A 578 46.27 14.40 -1.76
N ARG A 579 46.75 15.19 -0.80
CA ARG A 579 46.42 16.62 -0.70
C ARG A 579 46.98 17.42 -1.88
N ALA A 580 48.21 17.13 -2.31
CA ALA A 580 48.78 17.74 -3.52
C ALA A 580 47.96 17.39 -4.78
N LEU A 581 47.53 16.14 -4.90
CA LEU A 581 46.70 15.68 -6.01
C LEU A 581 45.31 16.36 -6.03
N ASP A 582 44.70 16.58 -4.86
CA ASP A 582 43.44 17.32 -4.73
C ASP A 582 43.55 18.79 -5.18
N VAL A 583 44.63 19.47 -4.76
CA VAL A 583 44.91 20.86 -5.16
C VAL A 583 45.11 20.96 -6.67
N ILE A 584 45.88 20.05 -7.27
CA ILE A 584 46.10 20.02 -8.73
C ILE A 584 44.81 19.68 -9.49
N GLY A 585 44.00 18.75 -8.97
CA GLY A 585 42.72 18.37 -9.54
C GLY A 585 41.72 19.52 -9.58
N ARG A 586 41.66 20.33 -8.51
CA ARG A 586 40.83 21.54 -8.43
C ARG A 586 41.29 22.64 -9.39
N GLU A 587 42.60 22.91 -9.47
CA GLU A 587 43.16 23.93 -10.37
C GLU A 587 42.91 23.60 -11.86
N LYS A 588 43.10 22.33 -12.26
CA LYS A 588 42.88 21.90 -13.64
C LYS A 588 41.41 21.64 -13.98
N GLY A 589 40.53 21.58 -12.98
CA GLY A 589 39.13 21.16 -13.16
C GLY A 589 38.99 19.72 -13.68
N SER A 590 39.93 18.84 -13.34
CA SER A 590 39.99 17.48 -13.90
C SER A 590 39.06 16.52 -13.16
N THR A 591 38.01 16.07 -13.84
CA THR A 591 37.07 15.05 -13.33
C THR A 591 37.75 13.69 -13.10
N MET A 592 38.81 13.40 -13.86
CA MET A 592 39.59 12.17 -13.73
C MET A 592 40.32 12.11 -12.38
N ILE A 593 40.97 13.22 -12.01
CA ILE A 593 41.73 13.33 -10.75
C ILE A 593 40.79 13.30 -9.53
N SER A 594 39.69 14.07 -9.56
CA SER A 594 38.72 14.11 -8.45
C SER A 594 38.00 12.78 -8.20
N SER A 595 37.69 12.01 -9.24
CA SER A 595 37.05 10.70 -9.11
C SER A 595 37.92 9.67 -8.36
N THR A 596 39.24 9.83 -8.43
CA THR A 596 40.22 8.94 -7.78
C THR A 596 40.32 9.19 -6.27
N LEU A 597 40.07 10.42 -5.81
CA LEU A 597 40.13 10.80 -4.39
C LEU A 597 38.90 10.36 -3.59
N ALA A 598 37.73 10.26 -4.22
CA ALA A 598 36.44 10.00 -3.56
C ALA A 598 36.24 8.55 -3.07
N GLN A 599 37.00 7.58 -3.59
CA GLN A 599 36.79 6.15 -3.29
C GLN A 599 37.32 5.69 -1.91
N GLY A 600 38.09 6.51 -1.19
CA GLY A 600 38.79 6.08 0.05
C GLY A 600 38.06 6.24 1.40
N ALA A 601 36.97 7.00 1.51
CA ALA A 601 36.52 7.56 2.80
C ALA A 601 35.27 6.91 3.49
N THR A 602 34.63 5.87 2.95
CA THR A 602 33.26 5.46 3.34
C THR A 602 33.11 4.27 4.32
N GLN A 603 34.15 3.83 5.03
CA GLN A 603 34.19 2.46 5.59
C GLN A 603 33.84 2.21 7.09
N ALA A 604 33.38 3.18 7.90
CA ALA A 604 33.47 3.01 9.37
C ALA A 604 32.21 2.66 10.21
N ASN A 605 30.96 2.58 9.72
CA ASN A 605 29.81 2.57 10.66
C ASN A 605 28.55 1.76 10.27
N ARG A 606 28.61 0.41 10.19
CA ARG A 606 27.41 -0.47 10.34
C ARG A 606 27.77 -1.80 11.00
N VAL A 607 26.86 -2.33 11.83
CA VAL A 607 26.97 -3.59 12.57
C VAL A 607 27.06 -4.77 11.58
N LEU A 608 28.26 -5.31 11.38
CA LEU A 608 28.59 -6.32 10.35
C LEU A 608 28.40 -7.80 10.78
N LYS A 609 27.88 -8.10 11.97
CA LYS A 609 27.90 -9.49 12.47
C LYS A 609 26.78 -10.40 11.95
N GLU A 610 25.67 -9.84 11.44
CA GLU A 610 24.49 -10.63 11.03
C GLU A 610 23.98 -10.31 9.61
N TRP A 611 24.61 -9.36 8.91
CA TRP A 611 24.19 -8.90 7.59
C TRP A 611 25.36 -9.02 6.59
N PRO A 612 25.10 -9.42 5.33
CA PRO A 612 26.16 -9.46 4.31
C PRO A 612 26.73 -8.07 4.06
N VAL A 613 28.01 -7.99 3.73
CA VAL A 613 28.67 -6.75 3.36
C VAL A 613 28.11 -6.22 2.04
N GLY A 614 28.16 -4.90 1.84
CA GLY A 614 27.68 -4.25 0.61
C GLY A 614 28.52 -4.58 -0.64
N LEU A 615 28.11 -4.08 -1.80
CA LEU A 615 28.88 -4.19 -3.04
C LEU A 615 29.41 -2.83 -3.48
N GLN A 616 30.64 -2.77 -3.98
CA GLN A 616 31.21 -1.59 -4.64
C GLN A 616 30.82 -1.60 -6.12
N ASN A 617 30.52 -0.42 -6.69
CA ASN A 617 30.13 -0.31 -8.10
C ASN A 617 31.35 -0.44 -9.03
N ILE A 618 31.17 -1.13 -10.17
CA ILE A 618 32.15 -1.21 -11.25
C ILE A 618 31.64 -0.30 -12.38
N GLY A 619 32.17 0.91 -12.48
CA GLY A 619 31.67 1.90 -13.46
C GLY A 619 30.18 2.22 -13.25
N ASN A 620 29.39 2.24 -14.33
CA ASN A 620 27.97 2.60 -14.33
C ASN A 620 27.00 1.44 -14.03
N THR A 621 27.44 0.35 -13.41
CA THR A 621 26.65 -0.88 -13.23
C THR A 621 25.92 -0.96 -11.88
N CYS A 622 25.38 0.13 -11.34
CA CYS A 622 24.76 0.10 -10.01
C CYS A 622 23.54 -0.85 -9.91
N TYR A 623 22.79 -1.03 -11.01
CA TYR A 623 21.67 -1.98 -11.09
C TYR A 623 22.13 -3.44 -10.96
N LEU A 624 23.34 -3.76 -11.46
CA LEU A 624 23.94 -5.10 -11.35
C LEU A 624 24.16 -5.46 -9.88
N ASN A 625 24.63 -4.51 -9.07
CA ASN A 625 24.84 -4.73 -7.64
C ASN A 625 23.52 -5.02 -6.91
N SER A 626 22.44 -4.31 -7.25
CA SER A 626 21.11 -4.59 -6.70
C SER A 626 20.63 -5.99 -7.09
N LEU A 627 20.89 -6.43 -8.33
CA LEU A 627 20.52 -7.75 -8.82
C LEU A 627 21.29 -8.88 -8.10
N LEU A 628 22.61 -8.74 -7.97
CA LEU A 628 23.45 -9.72 -7.26
C LEU A 628 23.07 -9.84 -5.78
N GLN A 629 22.75 -8.72 -5.13
CA GLN A 629 22.25 -8.71 -3.75
C GLN A 629 20.88 -9.38 -3.62
N PHE A 630 19.97 -9.18 -4.59
CA PHE A 630 18.69 -9.90 -4.64
C PHE A 630 18.90 -11.42 -4.71
N TYR A 631 19.76 -11.90 -5.61
CA TYR A 631 20.04 -13.34 -5.69
C TYR A 631 20.67 -13.90 -4.41
N PHE A 632 21.44 -13.09 -3.68
CA PHE A 632 21.99 -13.48 -2.38
C PHE A 632 20.90 -13.66 -1.30
N THR A 633 19.79 -12.92 -1.34
CA THR A 633 18.71 -13.06 -0.34
C THR A 633 17.83 -14.30 -0.59
N VAL A 634 17.77 -14.78 -1.83
CA VAL A 634 17.06 -16.02 -2.19
C VAL A 634 17.81 -17.23 -1.62
N THR A 635 17.38 -17.70 -0.44
CA THR A 635 18.11 -18.72 0.34
C THR A 635 18.38 -20.02 -0.43
N PRO A 636 17.42 -20.62 -1.17
CA PRO A 636 17.69 -21.83 -1.95
C PRO A 636 18.76 -21.59 -3.04
N PHE A 637 18.70 -20.46 -3.74
CA PHE A 637 19.68 -20.08 -4.75
C PHE A 637 21.06 -19.83 -4.14
N ARG A 638 21.15 -19.02 -3.08
CA ARG A 638 22.40 -18.77 -2.36
C ARG A 638 23.05 -20.06 -1.88
N LYS A 639 22.29 -21.00 -1.31
CA LYS A 639 22.82 -22.30 -0.86
C LYS A 639 23.36 -23.11 -2.03
N MET A 640 22.64 -23.17 -3.14
CA MET A 640 23.09 -23.85 -4.37
C MET A 640 24.39 -23.24 -4.89
N VAL A 641 24.53 -21.91 -4.92
CA VAL A 641 25.75 -21.22 -5.35
C VAL A 641 26.92 -21.49 -4.39
N ILE A 642 26.70 -21.40 -3.06
CA ILE A 642 27.74 -21.66 -2.04
C ILE A 642 28.24 -23.11 -2.10
N HIS A 643 27.36 -24.06 -2.38
CA HIS A 643 27.65 -25.49 -2.51
C HIS A 643 27.67 -25.95 -3.97
N PHE A 644 28.10 -25.08 -4.90
CA PHE A 644 28.02 -25.33 -6.33
C PHE A 644 28.68 -26.65 -6.78
N ASP A 645 29.75 -27.10 -6.12
CA ASP A 645 30.42 -28.36 -6.45
C ASP A 645 29.45 -29.57 -6.42
N ASP A 646 28.44 -29.55 -5.54
CA ASP A 646 27.42 -30.61 -5.45
C ASP A 646 26.45 -30.60 -6.65
N TYR A 647 26.29 -29.45 -7.29
CA TYR A 647 25.34 -29.20 -8.39
C TYR A 647 26.02 -29.09 -9.75
N LYS A 648 27.35 -29.04 -9.79
CA LYS A 648 28.14 -28.81 -11.01
C LYS A 648 27.85 -29.87 -12.08
N MET A 649 27.63 -29.40 -13.31
CA MET A 649 27.45 -30.27 -14.48
C MET A 649 28.77 -31.01 -14.82
N PRO A 650 28.80 -32.34 -14.88
CA PRO A 650 29.99 -33.06 -15.31
C PRO A 650 30.17 -32.94 -16.84
N LEU A 651 31.41 -33.03 -17.30
CA LEU A 651 31.81 -32.82 -18.71
C LEU A 651 32.04 -34.15 -19.46
N ASP A 652 31.46 -35.26 -19.02
CA ASP A 652 31.51 -36.54 -19.72
C ASP A 652 30.53 -36.60 -20.90
N GLU A 653 30.85 -37.39 -21.93
CA GLU A 653 30.08 -37.48 -23.17
C GLU A 653 28.61 -37.83 -22.96
N GLN A 654 28.30 -38.74 -22.02
CA GLN A 654 26.93 -39.18 -21.74
C GLN A 654 26.07 -38.08 -21.11
N SER A 655 26.65 -37.30 -20.20
CA SER A 655 25.96 -36.19 -19.56
C SER A 655 25.74 -35.01 -20.53
N LEU A 656 26.66 -34.81 -21.47
CA LEU A 656 26.61 -33.75 -22.48
C LEU A 656 25.58 -34.03 -23.59
N GLU A 657 25.41 -35.28 -24.02
CA GLU A 657 24.42 -35.65 -25.05
C GLU A 657 22.98 -35.29 -24.64
N ASN A 658 22.69 -35.40 -23.35
CA ASN A 658 21.37 -35.15 -22.77
C ASN A 658 21.17 -33.70 -22.31
N LYS A 659 22.20 -32.84 -22.35
CA LYS A 659 22.13 -31.46 -21.88
C LYS A 659 21.37 -30.56 -22.86
N LYS A 660 20.13 -30.19 -22.48
CA LYS A 660 19.27 -29.28 -23.25
C LYS A 660 18.61 -28.26 -22.34
N ILE A 661 18.57 -27.00 -22.77
CA ILE A 661 17.83 -25.91 -22.11
C ILE A 661 16.82 -25.39 -23.13
N GLY A 662 15.52 -25.48 -22.81
CA GLY A 662 14.47 -25.38 -23.83
C GLY A 662 14.69 -26.38 -24.96
N SER A 663 14.50 -25.91 -26.20
CA SER A 663 14.73 -26.70 -27.42
C SER A 663 16.21 -26.76 -27.86
N ARG A 664 17.12 -26.08 -27.15
CA ARG A 664 18.51 -25.86 -27.60
C ARG A 664 19.49 -26.80 -26.88
N LYS A 665 20.36 -27.46 -27.65
CA LYS A 665 21.54 -28.17 -27.13
C LYS A 665 22.60 -27.15 -26.68
N VAL A 666 23.17 -27.36 -25.50
CA VAL A 666 24.20 -26.48 -24.94
C VAL A 666 25.58 -27.00 -25.32
N SER A 667 26.46 -26.13 -25.83
CA SER A 667 27.83 -26.53 -26.17
C SER A 667 28.72 -26.68 -24.93
N VAL A 668 29.78 -27.50 -25.02
CA VAL A 668 30.75 -27.67 -23.92
C VAL A 668 31.36 -26.34 -23.48
N ALA A 669 31.73 -25.49 -24.44
CA ALA A 669 32.28 -24.16 -24.17
C ALA A 669 31.29 -23.25 -23.39
N GLU A 670 29.99 -23.38 -23.65
CA GLU A 670 28.97 -22.63 -22.90
C GLU A 670 28.79 -23.16 -21.47
N ILE A 671 28.92 -24.48 -21.27
CA ILE A 671 28.90 -25.08 -19.94
C ILE A 671 30.12 -24.61 -19.14
N GLU A 672 31.32 -24.67 -19.71
CA GLU A 672 32.56 -24.21 -19.06
C GLU A 672 32.49 -22.72 -18.71
N ARG A 673 32.01 -21.87 -19.62
CA ARG A 673 31.76 -20.44 -19.35
C ARG A 673 30.81 -20.24 -18.18
N SER A 674 29.72 -20.99 -18.18
CA SER A 674 28.68 -20.89 -17.15
C SER A 674 29.15 -21.40 -15.79
N GLN A 675 29.98 -22.45 -15.76
CA GLN A 675 30.65 -22.92 -14.55
C GLN A 675 31.59 -21.87 -14.00
N LYS A 676 32.35 -21.17 -14.87
CA LYS A 676 33.19 -20.04 -14.48
C LYS A 676 32.36 -18.92 -13.86
N PHE A 677 31.22 -18.57 -14.47
CA PHE A 677 30.29 -17.58 -13.91
C PHE A 677 29.84 -17.95 -12.48
N LEU A 678 29.39 -19.19 -12.24
CA LEU A 678 28.95 -19.60 -10.91
C LEU A 678 30.09 -19.69 -9.88
N LEU A 679 31.31 -20.02 -10.30
CA LEU A 679 32.48 -19.98 -9.42
C LEU A 679 32.82 -18.54 -8.98
N GLU A 680 32.76 -17.58 -9.91
CA GLU A 680 32.93 -16.16 -9.60
C GLU A 680 31.81 -15.64 -8.68
N LEU A 681 30.56 -16.03 -8.95
CA LEU A 681 29.42 -15.68 -8.10
C LEU A 681 29.52 -16.31 -6.70
N GLN A 682 29.99 -17.55 -6.62
CA GLN A 682 30.27 -18.23 -5.35
C GLN A 682 31.36 -17.49 -4.56
N SER A 683 32.43 -17.08 -5.21
CA SER A 683 33.51 -16.28 -4.61
C SER A 683 32.95 -14.98 -4.03
N LEU A 684 32.12 -14.27 -4.81
CA LEU A 684 31.45 -13.05 -4.34
C LEU A 684 30.55 -13.34 -3.12
N PHE A 685 29.70 -14.36 -3.16
CA PHE A 685 28.80 -14.68 -2.05
C PHE A 685 29.55 -15.06 -0.77
N LYS A 686 30.67 -15.80 -0.89
CA LYS A 686 31.55 -16.09 0.25
C LYS A 686 32.18 -14.81 0.80
N LYS A 687 32.71 -13.94 -0.07
CA LYS A 687 33.25 -12.61 0.32
C LYS A 687 32.18 -11.75 1.00
N MET A 688 30.94 -11.77 0.51
CA MET A 688 29.81 -11.05 1.12
C MET A 688 29.50 -11.51 2.55
N ILE A 689 29.76 -12.78 2.88
CA ILE A 689 29.52 -13.35 4.21
C ILE A 689 30.70 -13.13 5.15
N SER A 690 31.94 -13.30 4.66
CA SER A 690 33.12 -13.40 5.52
C SER A 690 34.01 -12.16 5.55
N SER A 691 33.78 -11.18 4.66
CA SER A 691 34.67 -10.03 4.53
C SER A 691 34.57 -9.12 5.77
N PRO A 692 35.71 -8.67 6.33
CA PRO A 692 35.74 -7.72 7.44
C PRO A 692 35.47 -6.27 6.99
N THR A 693 35.40 -6.02 5.68
CA THR A 693 35.20 -4.69 5.10
C THR A 693 33.71 -4.41 4.90
N SER A 694 33.27 -3.16 4.96
CA SER A 694 31.85 -2.80 4.81
C SER A 694 31.25 -3.12 3.43
N SER A 695 32.10 -3.33 2.42
CA SER A 695 31.71 -3.66 1.07
C SER A 695 32.81 -4.45 0.35
N VAL A 696 32.41 -5.28 -0.61
CA VAL A 696 33.33 -6.02 -1.50
C VAL A 696 33.07 -5.64 -2.95
N MET A 697 34.11 -5.61 -3.77
CA MET A 697 33.97 -5.37 -5.20
C MET A 697 33.78 -6.71 -5.93
N PRO A 698 32.78 -6.83 -6.83
CA PRO A 698 32.72 -7.98 -7.73
C PRO A 698 33.95 -8.00 -8.64
N GLU A 699 34.37 -9.18 -9.09
CA GLU A 699 35.45 -9.28 -10.07
C GLU A 699 34.98 -8.75 -11.43
N GLN A 700 35.87 -8.13 -12.20
CA GLN A 700 35.53 -7.63 -13.55
C GLN A 700 35.02 -8.75 -14.46
N GLU A 701 35.57 -9.96 -14.29
CA GLU A 701 35.10 -11.13 -15.02
C GLU A 701 33.68 -11.52 -14.64
N LEU A 702 33.28 -11.41 -13.36
CA LEU A 702 31.89 -11.65 -12.95
C LEU A 702 30.95 -10.64 -13.62
N ALA A 703 31.31 -9.35 -13.60
CA ALA A 703 30.52 -8.31 -14.26
C ALA A 703 30.40 -8.57 -15.76
N ARG A 704 31.51 -8.92 -16.42
CA ARG A 704 31.55 -9.24 -17.85
C ARG A 704 30.68 -10.44 -18.19
N LEU A 705 30.81 -11.54 -17.45
CA LEU A 705 30.01 -12.75 -17.66
C LEU A 705 28.52 -12.47 -17.40
N THR A 706 28.19 -11.58 -16.46
CA THR A 706 26.80 -11.22 -16.19
C THR A 706 26.19 -10.33 -17.28
N LEU A 707 26.95 -9.37 -17.80
CA LEU A 707 26.50 -8.38 -18.78
C LEU A 707 26.67 -8.81 -20.24
N ILE A 708 27.35 -9.93 -20.50
CA ILE A 708 27.63 -10.38 -21.86
C ILE A 708 27.18 -11.83 -22.00
N SER A 709 26.14 -12.03 -22.81
CA SER A 709 25.68 -13.37 -23.20
C SER A 709 26.67 -14.06 -24.14
N SER A 710 26.62 -15.39 -24.21
CA SER A 710 27.48 -16.18 -25.12
C SER A 710 27.26 -15.82 -26.60
N SER A 711 26.05 -15.40 -26.97
CA SER A 711 25.71 -14.98 -28.33
C SER A 711 26.28 -13.61 -28.72
N ASN A 712 26.35 -12.67 -27.76
CA ASN A 712 26.73 -11.28 -28.03
C ASN A 712 28.23 -11.03 -27.80
N GLU A 713 28.95 -11.97 -27.15
CA GLU A 713 30.36 -11.86 -26.80
C GLU A 713 31.27 -11.53 -28.00
N ALA A 714 31.12 -12.25 -29.12
CA ALA A 714 31.94 -12.00 -30.31
C ALA A 714 31.65 -10.65 -30.98
N ALA A 715 30.45 -10.10 -30.82
CA ALA A 715 30.09 -8.79 -31.34
C ALA A 715 30.64 -7.67 -30.45
N ILE A 716 30.50 -7.81 -29.13
CA ILE A 716 31.01 -6.84 -28.15
C ILE A 716 32.54 -6.83 -28.18
N ARG A 717 33.19 -7.98 -28.25
CA ARG A 717 34.66 -8.08 -28.38
C ARG A 717 35.21 -7.45 -29.66
N ARG A 718 34.47 -7.54 -30.77
CA ARG A 718 34.83 -6.80 -32.00
C ARG A 718 34.69 -5.29 -31.80
N LYS A 719 33.61 -4.85 -31.15
CA LYS A 719 33.39 -3.43 -30.85
C LYS A 719 34.47 -2.87 -29.90
N SER A 720 34.89 -3.62 -28.88
CA SER A 720 35.96 -3.20 -27.96
C SER A 720 37.32 -3.09 -28.66
N LEU A 721 37.67 -4.05 -29.52
CA LEU A 721 38.90 -4.00 -30.33
C LEU A 721 38.91 -2.84 -31.35
N ILE A 722 37.74 -2.47 -31.89
CA ILE A 722 37.60 -1.32 -32.81
C ILE A 722 37.70 0.00 -32.05
N ALA A 723 37.11 0.09 -30.85
CA ALA A 723 37.17 1.30 -30.02
C ALA A 723 38.59 1.61 -29.54
N SER A 724 39.41 0.58 -29.29
CA SER A 724 40.80 0.70 -28.82
C SER A 724 41.84 1.00 -29.93
N SER A 725 41.46 0.91 -31.22
CA SER A 725 42.39 0.99 -32.36
C SER A 725 42.18 2.22 -33.26
N ARG A 726 42.19 3.44 -32.72
CA ARG A 726 42.33 4.68 -33.52
C ARG A 726 43.74 5.26 -33.37
N PRO A 727 44.61 5.22 -34.40
CA PRO A 727 45.81 6.04 -34.44
C PRO A 727 45.45 7.47 -34.87
N ASN A 728 45.99 8.47 -34.16
CA ASN A 728 45.90 9.89 -34.54
C ASN A 728 46.45 10.13 -35.95
N VAL A 729 45.64 10.72 -36.83
CA VAL A 729 46.10 11.28 -38.10
C VAL A 729 46.70 12.67 -37.83
N GLY A 730 48.03 12.69 -37.68
CA GLY A 730 48.96 13.71 -38.21
C GLY A 730 48.99 15.12 -37.63
N GLU A 731 49.93 15.38 -36.73
CA GLU A 731 50.51 16.72 -36.49
C GLU A 731 51.90 16.79 -37.14
N ILE A 732 52.15 17.79 -37.99
CA ILE A 732 53.50 18.18 -38.41
C ILE A 732 53.60 19.70 -38.18
N ASN A 733 54.57 20.11 -37.36
CA ASN A 733 54.88 21.51 -37.01
C ASN A 733 53.79 22.30 -36.26
N GLY A 734 53.09 21.66 -35.31
CA GLY A 734 52.54 22.34 -34.13
C GLY A 734 51.52 23.46 -34.35
N MET A 735 50.78 23.48 -35.47
CA MET A 735 49.61 24.36 -35.61
C MET A 735 48.43 23.67 -36.30
N SER A 736 47.28 23.66 -35.62
CA SER A 736 45.98 23.28 -36.15
C SER A 736 45.37 24.42 -36.98
N PHE A 737 44.99 24.14 -38.22
CA PHE A 737 44.38 25.12 -39.13
C PHE A 737 42.84 25.03 -39.09
N ILE A 738 42.17 26.11 -38.70
CA ILE A 738 40.73 26.32 -38.88
C ILE A 738 40.53 27.25 -40.09
N GLY A 739 39.79 26.78 -41.10
CA GLY A 739 39.36 27.60 -42.26
C GLY A 739 38.09 28.42 -41.96
N PRO A 740 37.90 29.59 -42.62
CA PRO A 740 37.18 30.72 -42.04
C PRO A 740 35.67 30.78 -42.32
N LEU A 741 34.92 31.27 -41.34
CA LEU A 741 33.54 31.79 -41.44
C LEU A 741 33.56 33.30 -41.74
N ARG A 742 32.66 33.81 -42.62
CA ARG A 742 32.12 35.20 -42.60
C ARG A 742 31.02 35.46 -43.67
N PRO A 743 30.16 36.52 -43.59
CA PRO A 743 29.10 36.85 -42.60
C PRO A 743 27.84 37.54 -43.27
N PRO A 744 27.05 38.49 -42.68
CA PRO A 744 25.62 38.30 -42.42
C PRO A 744 24.64 39.37 -43.05
N THR A 745 23.35 39.23 -42.70
CA THR A 745 22.24 40.22 -42.67
C THR A 745 21.43 40.58 -43.94
N SER A 746 20.12 40.33 -43.86
CA SER A 746 19.10 41.39 -43.83
C SER A 746 17.81 40.91 -43.12
N ASN A 747 17.36 41.69 -42.13
CA ASN A 747 16.05 41.60 -41.45
C ASN A 747 14.89 41.75 -42.47
N ALA A 748 13.62 41.35 -42.23
CA ALA A 748 12.85 41.44 -41.00
C ALA A 748 11.56 40.57 -41.03
N GLU A 749 11.06 40.32 -39.81
CA GLU A 749 9.66 40.05 -39.39
C GLU A 749 9.02 38.65 -39.56
N GLU A 750 8.64 38.09 -38.40
CA GLU A 750 7.76 36.94 -38.11
C GLU A 750 6.28 37.18 -38.51
N PRO A 751 5.33 36.21 -38.33
CA PRO A 751 5.41 34.75 -38.43
C PRO A 751 4.17 34.13 -39.15
N LYS A 752 4.26 32.85 -39.58
CA LYS A 752 3.25 31.74 -39.41
C LYS A 752 3.32 30.65 -40.51
N ASN A 753 3.49 29.41 -40.03
CA ASN A 753 2.90 28.11 -40.44
C ASN A 753 2.57 27.80 -41.92
N ALA A 754 3.32 26.86 -42.52
CA ALA A 754 2.94 25.88 -43.55
C ALA A 754 4.11 24.86 -43.66
N ALA A 755 3.92 23.56 -43.44
CA ALA A 755 3.47 22.52 -44.38
C ALA A 755 4.48 22.13 -45.48
N ASP A 756 4.60 20.81 -45.65
CA ASP A 756 5.19 20.01 -46.75
C ASP A 756 6.71 19.80 -46.87
N MET A 757 7.11 18.54 -46.62
CA MET A 757 8.37 17.94 -47.05
C MET A 757 8.11 16.50 -47.52
N SER A 758 8.49 16.19 -48.77
CA SER A 758 8.41 14.86 -49.37
C SER A 758 9.76 14.42 -49.95
N SER A 759 10.11 13.17 -49.63
CA SER A 759 10.99 12.21 -50.32
C SER A 759 12.50 12.52 -50.33
N LYS A 760 13.46 11.58 -50.15
CA LYS A 760 13.56 10.10 -50.16
C LYS A 760 15.02 9.83 -49.70
N THR A 761 15.43 8.90 -48.83
CA THR A 761 15.61 7.43 -48.99
C THR A 761 16.48 6.97 -47.79
N ARG A 762 16.16 5.90 -47.07
CA ARG A 762 17.11 5.14 -46.22
C ARG A 762 16.73 3.66 -46.15
N GLU A 763 17.74 2.80 -46.26
CA GLU A 763 17.69 1.33 -46.16
C GLU A 763 17.75 0.81 -44.71
N PRO A 764 17.37 -0.47 -44.47
CA PRO A 764 16.82 -0.98 -43.21
C PRO A 764 17.87 -1.67 -42.32
N GLY A 765 17.60 -1.70 -41.01
CA GLY A 765 18.35 -2.48 -40.02
C GLY A 765 17.36 -3.23 -39.13
N ASP A 766 17.54 -4.55 -39.07
CA ASP A 766 16.72 -5.54 -38.36
C ASP A 766 16.52 -5.20 -36.88
N GLY A 767 15.26 -5.09 -36.48
CA GLY A 767 14.82 -5.12 -35.09
C GLY A 767 13.98 -6.37 -34.88
N ASP A 768 14.54 -7.32 -34.13
CA ASP A 768 13.83 -8.47 -33.61
C ASP A 768 12.89 -8.00 -32.49
N SER A 769 11.61 -8.34 -32.62
CA SER A 769 10.51 -7.79 -31.83
C SER A 769 9.82 -8.88 -31.03
N ASP A 770 9.73 -8.69 -29.71
CA ASP A 770 8.69 -9.32 -28.89
C ASP A 770 7.93 -8.21 -28.17
N THR A 771 6.83 -7.75 -28.78
CA THR A 771 5.88 -6.80 -28.20
C THR A 771 4.47 -7.22 -28.58
N THR A 772 3.81 -7.94 -27.68
CA THR A 772 2.36 -8.18 -27.71
C THR A 772 1.66 -7.04 -26.98
N LEU A 773 1.40 -5.93 -27.67
CA LEU A 773 0.40 -4.93 -27.30
C LEU A 773 -0.16 -4.28 -28.57
N VAL A 774 -1.44 -4.51 -28.88
CA VAL A 774 -2.14 -3.81 -29.97
C VAL A 774 -3.35 -3.05 -29.43
N SER A 775 -3.35 -1.75 -29.73
CA SER A 775 -4.49 -0.84 -29.61
C SER A 775 -5.40 -0.97 -30.84
N LEU A 776 -6.71 -0.89 -30.59
CA LEU A 776 -7.82 -0.95 -31.55
C LEU A 776 -7.85 0.25 -32.51
N THR A 777 -7.95 0.02 -33.82
CA THR A 777 -8.89 0.69 -34.75
C THR A 777 -8.81 0.04 -36.15
N THR A 778 -9.98 -0.10 -36.79
CA THR A 778 -10.27 -1.02 -37.93
C THR A 778 -10.38 -0.29 -39.27
N GLN A 779 -10.13 -1.03 -40.37
CA GLN A 779 -10.62 -0.92 -41.78
C GLN A 779 -9.59 -0.52 -42.88
N PRO A 780 -9.75 -0.95 -44.16
CA PRO A 780 -9.39 -2.29 -44.66
C PRO A 780 -8.69 -2.26 -46.06
N ASP A 781 -8.53 -3.44 -46.67
CA ASP A 781 -8.23 -3.75 -48.10
C ASP A 781 -6.75 -3.73 -48.54
N SER A 782 -6.20 -4.67 -49.32
CA SER A 782 -6.64 -5.96 -49.89
C SER A 782 -5.45 -6.60 -50.68
N GLU A 783 -5.47 -7.94 -50.82
CA GLU A 783 -4.74 -8.82 -51.77
C GLU A 783 -3.19 -8.91 -51.71
N GLU A 784 -2.48 -10.02 -51.95
CA GLU A 784 -2.63 -11.49 -51.92
C GLU A 784 -1.32 -12.06 -52.56
N SER A 785 -0.62 -13.03 -51.94
CA SER A 785 0.16 -14.14 -52.57
C SER A 785 1.15 -14.77 -51.56
N ARG A 786 0.93 -15.98 -51.00
CA ARG A 786 1.22 -17.33 -51.55
C ARG A 786 2.73 -17.50 -51.89
N ILE A 787 3.58 -18.34 -51.26
CA ILE A 787 3.46 -19.80 -50.99
C ILE A 787 4.68 -20.35 -50.18
N ASN A 788 4.38 -21.40 -49.39
CA ASN A 788 5.16 -22.59 -48.93
C ASN A 788 6.26 -22.56 -47.85
N ASN A 789 5.88 -23.24 -46.76
CA ASN A 789 6.71 -24.05 -45.86
C ASN A 789 7.39 -25.23 -46.59
N LYS A 790 8.65 -25.51 -46.23
CA LYS A 790 9.24 -26.85 -46.06
C LYS A 790 10.72 -26.74 -45.64
N GLU A 791 11.02 -26.96 -44.37
CA GLU A 791 12.34 -27.44 -43.95
C GLU A 791 12.21 -28.46 -42.83
N ASN A 792 12.35 -29.74 -43.21
CA ASN A 792 12.94 -30.78 -42.39
C ASN A 792 13.27 -31.97 -43.30
N MET A 793 14.56 -32.21 -43.56
CA MET A 793 15.22 -33.52 -43.73
C MET A 793 16.74 -33.26 -43.80
N GLY A 794 17.51 -33.83 -42.86
CA GLY A 794 18.99 -33.71 -42.82
C GLY A 794 19.72 -34.82 -43.58
N PRO A 795 21.06 -34.89 -43.47
CA PRO A 795 21.80 -36.13 -43.75
C PRO A 795 22.60 -36.67 -42.55
N SER A 796 22.73 -38.00 -42.56
CA SER A 796 23.42 -38.93 -41.65
C SER A 796 24.97 -38.87 -41.72
N PRO A 797 25.70 -39.37 -40.68
CA PRO A 797 27.18 -39.45 -40.64
C PRO A 797 27.74 -40.85 -41.00
N GLN A 798 29.05 -40.90 -41.34
CA GLN A 798 30.07 -41.99 -41.27
C GLN A 798 31.17 -41.66 -42.32
N ASP A 799 32.50 -41.75 -42.13
CA ASP A 799 33.29 -42.77 -41.45
C ASP A 799 34.73 -42.29 -41.07
N THR A 800 35.19 -42.83 -39.94
CA THR A 800 36.56 -43.24 -39.49
C THR A 800 37.84 -42.98 -40.33
N THR A 801 38.91 -42.46 -39.69
CA THR A 801 40.24 -43.11 -39.39
C THR A 801 41.50 -42.20 -39.34
N VAL A 802 42.20 -42.26 -38.20
CA VAL A 802 43.67 -42.43 -37.93
C VAL A 802 44.67 -41.24 -38.00
N GLU A 803 45.14 -40.89 -36.79
CA GLU A 803 46.49 -40.63 -36.21
C GLU A 803 47.68 -39.95 -36.94
N MET A 804 48.27 -39.00 -36.19
CA MET A 804 49.70 -38.73 -35.87
C MET A 804 50.77 -38.68 -36.99
N LYS A 805 51.52 -37.57 -37.12
CA LYS A 805 52.83 -37.31 -36.45
C LYS A 805 53.57 -36.08 -37.04
N GLU A 806 54.06 -35.24 -36.12
CA GLU A 806 55.39 -34.58 -36.00
C GLU A 806 56.24 -34.05 -37.20
N VAL A 807 56.68 -32.77 -37.03
CA VAL A 807 58.07 -32.24 -37.13
C VAL A 807 58.61 -32.11 -38.59
N ASP A 808 59.28 -31.06 -39.09
CA ASP A 808 60.23 -30.11 -38.53
C ASP A 808 60.54 -28.96 -39.52
N ASP A 809 61.14 -27.91 -38.96
CA ASP A 809 62.25 -27.07 -39.43
C ASP A 809 62.37 -26.44 -40.84
N SER A 810 62.56 -25.11 -40.78
CA SER A 810 63.81 -24.39 -41.11
C SER A 810 63.79 -23.33 -42.23
N ASN A 811 64.26 -22.16 -41.80
CA ASN A 811 65.25 -21.26 -42.41
C ASN A 811 64.94 -20.40 -43.65
N ASP A 812 64.76 -19.11 -43.35
CA ASP A 812 65.80 -18.05 -43.48
C ASP A 812 65.97 -17.28 -44.82
N ALA A 813 66.29 -16.01 -44.60
CA ALA A 813 67.05 -15.06 -45.43
C ALA A 813 66.35 -14.19 -46.51
N SER A 814 66.15 -12.93 -46.10
CA SER A 814 66.78 -11.70 -46.63
C SER A 814 66.39 -11.11 -48.01
N ALA A 815 65.68 -9.97 -47.90
CA ALA A 815 66.19 -8.60 -48.18
C ALA A 815 65.99 -7.91 -49.57
N VAL A 816 65.74 -6.60 -49.43
CA VAL A 816 66.09 -5.44 -50.29
C VAL A 816 65.08 -4.89 -51.33
N ALA A 817 64.36 -3.86 -50.86
CA ALA A 817 64.23 -2.47 -51.37
C ALA A 817 63.64 -2.07 -52.74
N ALA A 818 62.81 -1.01 -52.63
CA ALA A 818 62.65 0.18 -53.50
C ALA A 818 62.02 0.01 -54.88
N ASP A 819 61.24 0.93 -55.46
CA ASP A 819 60.45 2.10 -55.08
C ASP A 819 59.69 2.48 -56.39
N SER A 820 58.75 3.43 -56.33
CA SER A 820 58.13 4.21 -57.43
C SER A 820 56.79 3.77 -58.07
N THR A 821 55.85 4.72 -57.99
CA THR A 821 54.51 4.86 -58.61
C THR A 821 54.61 5.74 -59.89
N PRO A 822 53.56 6.26 -60.59
CA PRO A 822 52.08 6.12 -60.53
C PRO A 822 51.38 6.06 -61.93
N THR A 823 50.04 6.26 -61.96
CA THR A 823 49.08 6.57 -63.07
C THR A 823 48.49 5.35 -63.83
N GLY A 824 47.19 5.22 -64.11
CA GLY A 824 45.97 6.00 -63.86
C GLY A 824 44.87 5.59 -64.88
N THR A 825 43.65 5.35 -64.40
CA THR A 825 42.33 5.28 -65.10
C THR A 825 41.83 3.96 -65.77
N PRO A 826 40.48 3.74 -65.80
CA PRO A 826 39.83 2.45 -65.45
C PRO A 826 38.98 1.83 -66.58
N ILE A 827 38.46 0.60 -66.36
CA ILE A 827 37.09 0.10 -66.70
C ILE A 827 37.07 -1.46 -66.76
N GLY A 828 36.04 -2.06 -66.15
CA GLY A 828 35.42 -3.32 -66.59
C GLY A 828 35.65 -4.56 -65.71
N PRO A 829 34.61 -5.13 -65.07
CA PRO A 829 34.76 -6.27 -64.15
C PRO A 829 34.79 -7.60 -64.91
N PRO A 830 35.64 -8.55 -64.49
CA PRO A 830 35.13 -9.92 -64.45
C PRO A 830 35.61 -10.78 -63.26
N SER A 831 34.63 -11.50 -62.71
CA SER A 831 34.65 -12.93 -62.37
C SER A 831 35.78 -13.48 -61.48
N ARG A 832 35.95 -12.94 -60.27
CA ARG A 832 36.38 -13.67 -59.06
C ARG A 832 35.98 -12.83 -57.83
N PRO A 833 35.39 -13.42 -56.76
CA PRO A 833 35.29 -12.71 -55.51
C PRO A 833 36.72 -12.33 -55.08
N PRO A 834 36.96 -11.10 -54.57
CA PRO A 834 38.28 -10.71 -54.12
C PRO A 834 38.72 -11.66 -52.98
N PRO A 835 40.03 -11.87 -52.80
CA PRO A 835 40.51 -12.69 -51.71
C PRO A 835 40.00 -12.10 -50.40
N VAL A 836 39.38 -12.94 -49.57
CA VAL A 836 38.99 -12.58 -48.21
C VAL A 836 40.25 -12.03 -47.53
N PRO A 837 40.25 -10.78 -47.03
CA PRO A 837 41.36 -10.26 -46.23
C PRO A 837 41.64 -11.24 -45.10
N PRO A 838 42.90 -11.44 -44.68
CA PRO A 838 43.20 -12.35 -43.58
C PRO A 838 42.33 -11.95 -42.40
N ARG A 839 41.42 -12.85 -42.00
CA ARG A 839 40.58 -12.68 -40.82
C ARG A 839 41.55 -12.39 -39.66
N PRO A 840 41.44 -11.26 -38.93
CA PRO A 840 42.31 -11.01 -37.81
C PRO A 840 42.14 -12.18 -36.83
N THR A 841 43.16 -13.02 -36.71
CA THR A 841 43.27 -13.95 -35.61
C THR A 841 43.14 -13.11 -34.34
N PRO A 842 42.28 -13.46 -33.36
CA PRO A 842 42.13 -12.66 -32.17
C PRO A 842 43.50 -12.56 -31.51
N LEU A 843 44.10 -11.37 -31.57
CA LEU A 843 45.35 -11.08 -30.89
C LEU A 843 45.09 -11.42 -29.43
N ARG A 844 45.68 -12.53 -28.96
CA ARG A 844 45.72 -12.81 -27.53
C ARG A 844 46.48 -11.64 -26.91
N PRO A 845 45.94 -11.02 -25.85
CA PRO A 845 46.60 -9.89 -25.22
C PRO A 845 48.05 -10.26 -24.86
N THR A 846 48.98 -9.46 -25.36
CA THR A 846 50.43 -9.65 -25.26
C THR A 846 50.96 -9.41 -23.84
N SER A 847 50.15 -8.78 -22.98
CA SER A 847 50.43 -8.56 -21.57
C SER A 847 49.17 -8.73 -20.70
N LEU A 848 49.35 -8.99 -19.40
CA LEU A 848 48.25 -9.00 -18.41
C LEU A 848 47.50 -7.66 -18.36
N LEU A 849 48.19 -6.56 -18.67
CA LEU A 849 47.62 -5.22 -18.66
C LEU A 849 46.64 -5.03 -19.84
N ASP A 850 46.99 -5.56 -21.02
CA ASP A 850 46.13 -5.53 -22.20
C ASP A 850 44.85 -6.34 -21.97
N TYR A 851 44.96 -7.48 -21.29
CA TYR A 851 43.80 -8.31 -20.93
C TYR A 851 42.86 -7.59 -19.97
N GLN A 852 43.39 -6.94 -18.93
CA GLN A 852 42.59 -6.16 -17.98
C GLN A 852 41.91 -4.96 -18.63
N GLN A 853 42.58 -4.29 -19.59
CA GLN A 853 41.96 -3.20 -20.33
C GLN A 853 40.83 -3.70 -21.22
N GLN A 854 41.05 -4.80 -21.94
CA GLN A 854 40.01 -5.40 -22.78
C GLN A 854 38.77 -5.81 -21.97
N LEU A 855 38.96 -6.35 -20.76
CA LEU A 855 37.84 -6.69 -19.85
C LEU A 855 37.05 -5.45 -19.43
N ARG A 856 37.73 -4.35 -19.10
CA ARG A 856 37.06 -3.09 -18.73
C ARG A 856 36.21 -2.55 -19.87
N ASP A 857 36.77 -2.52 -21.08
CA ASP A 857 36.07 -2.03 -22.27
C ASP A 857 34.84 -2.90 -22.60
N GLU A 858 34.95 -4.23 -22.45
CA GLU A 858 33.82 -5.14 -22.62
C GLU A 858 32.72 -4.92 -21.56
N VAL A 859 33.08 -4.71 -20.29
CA VAL A 859 32.12 -4.42 -19.21
C VAL A 859 31.41 -3.08 -19.45
N GLU A 860 32.12 -2.05 -19.90
CA GLU A 860 31.53 -0.74 -20.18
C GLU A 860 30.52 -0.79 -21.34
N LEU A 861 30.84 -1.55 -22.39
CA LEU A 861 29.91 -1.79 -23.50
C LEU A 861 28.70 -2.63 -23.06
N GLY A 862 28.90 -3.63 -22.21
CA GLY A 862 27.82 -4.46 -21.65
C GLY A 862 26.93 -3.73 -20.65
N ALA A 863 27.43 -2.69 -19.99
CA ALA A 863 26.66 -1.92 -19.00
C ALA A 863 25.42 -1.22 -19.59
N GLN A 864 25.37 -1.03 -20.91
CA GLN A 864 24.25 -0.42 -21.64
C GLN A 864 23.09 -1.39 -21.94
N GLN A 865 23.18 -2.66 -21.51
CA GLN A 865 22.12 -3.64 -21.76
C GLN A 865 20.87 -3.44 -20.89
N ASP A 866 19.74 -3.97 -21.37
CA ASP A 866 18.47 -3.98 -20.63
C ASP A 866 18.57 -4.94 -19.42
N VAL A 867 18.06 -4.50 -18.27
CA VAL A 867 18.08 -5.29 -17.02
C VAL A 867 17.37 -6.65 -17.19
N THR A 868 16.31 -6.71 -17.99
CA THR A 868 15.60 -7.97 -18.28
C THR A 868 16.49 -8.96 -19.04
N GLU A 869 17.32 -8.47 -19.99
CA GLU A 869 18.29 -9.31 -20.70
C GLU A 869 19.35 -9.86 -19.74
N VAL A 870 19.81 -9.04 -18.80
CA VAL A 870 20.79 -9.44 -17.78
C VAL A 870 20.21 -10.51 -16.84
N ILE A 871 18.97 -10.36 -16.38
CA ILE A 871 18.28 -11.37 -15.55
C ILE A 871 18.20 -12.71 -16.30
N ASN A 872 17.77 -12.69 -17.56
CA ASN A 872 17.66 -13.89 -18.37
C ASN A 872 19.03 -14.56 -18.61
N ASN A 873 20.08 -13.77 -18.84
CA ASN A 873 21.44 -14.28 -18.99
C ASN A 873 21.94 -14.97 -17.70
N VAL A 874 21.64 -14.43 -16.51
CA VAL A 874 22.01 -15.06 -15.23
C VAL A 874 21.29 -16.39 -15.04
N LEU A 875 19.97 -16.45 -15.30
CA LEU A 875 19.19 -17.68 -15.18
C LEU A 875 19.70 -18.74 -16.16
N PHE A 876 19.92 -18.36 -17.42
CA PHE A 876 20.43 -19.25 -18.46
C PHE A 876 21.82 -19.81 -18.13
N GLN A 877 22.76 -18.97 -17.70
CA GLN A 877 24.09 -19.44 -17.29
C GLN A 877 24.00 -20.37 -16.09
N THR A 878 23.14 -20.06 -15.11
CA THR A 878 22.96 -20.95 -13.96
C THR A 878 22.44 -22.32 -14.41
N GLN A 879 21.43 -22.37 -15.29
CA GLN A 879 20.90 -23.61 -15.86
C GLN A 879 21.96 -24.40 -16.65
N CYS A 880 22.82 -23.72 -17.42
CA CYS A 880 23.94 -24.35 -18.13
C CYS A 880 24.93 -25.03 -17.19
N ALA A 881 25.25 -24.37 -16.08
CA ALA A 881 26.29 -24.80 -15.15
C ALA A 881 25.88 -25.95 -14.22
N VAL A 882 24.58 -26.13 -13.97
CA VAL A 882 24.06 -27.13 -13.03
C VAL A 882 23.60 -28.42 -13.72
N LYS A 883 23.74 -29.55 -13.00
CA LYS A 883 23.24 -30.85 -13.42
C LYS A 883 21.70 -30.91 -13.36
N PRO A 884 21.05 -31.65 -14.28
CA PRO A 884 19.60 -31.85 -14.25
C PRO A 884 19.16 -32.63 -13.01
N ILE A 885 17.99 -32.30 -12.46
CA ILE A 885 17.29 -33.14 -11.48
C ILE A 885 16.47 -34.20 -12.21
N ARG A 886 15.81 -33.81 -13.30
CA ARG A 886 14.98 -34.66 -14.16
C ARG A 886 14.83 -34.05 -15.55
N PHE A 887 14.16 -34.75 -16.46
CA PHE A 887 13.84 -34.28 -17.80
C PHE A 887 12.32 -34.25 -18.02
N ASP A 888 11.82 -33.26 -18.76
CA ASP A 888 10.41 -33.21 -19.20
C ASP A 888 10.19 -34.11 -20.44
N GLN A 889 8.93 -34.24 -20.89
CA GLN A 889 8.51 -35.08 -22.01
C GLN A 889 9.23 -34.73 -23.33
N ASP A 890 9.57 -33.45 -23.51
CA ASP A 890 10.32 -32.94 -24.67
C ASP A 890 11.85 -33.09 -24.54
N GLY A 891 12.32 -33.68 -23.43
CA GLY A 891 13.74 -33.84 -23.12
C GLY A 891 14.42 -32.55 -22.62
N GLU A 892 13.64 -31.56 -22.20
CA GLU A 892 14.14 -30.35 -21.54
C GLU A 892 14.64 -30.65 -20.13
N GLN A 893 15.78 -30.07 -19.72
CA GLN A 893 16.29 -30.18 -18.37
C GLN A 893 15.40 -29.44 -17.36
N LEU A 894 15.01 -30.16 -16.30
CA LEU A 894 14.45 -29.59 -15.08
C LEU A 894 15.49 -29.67 -13.96
N ASP A 895 15.83 -28.52 -13.40
CA ASP A 895 16.83 -28.31 -12.36
C ASP A 895 16.35 -27.38 -11.24
N VAL A 896 17.23 -27.10 -10.28
CA VAL A 896 16.95 -26.21 -9.13
C VAL A 896 16.49 -24.82 -9.57
N VAL A 897 17.00 -24.31 -10.69
CA VAL A 897 16.64 -22.98 -11.22
C VAL A 897 15.24 -23.01 -11.80
N THR A 898 14.93 -24.03 -12.61
CA THR A 898 13.58 -24.22 -13.18
C THR A 898 12.51 -24.41 -12.11
N ASP A 899 12.83 -25.10 -11.01
CA ASP A 899 11.88 -25.30 -9.92
C ASP A 899 11.73 -24.07 -9.01
N LEU A 900 12.72 -23.17 -8.99
CA LEU A 900 12.71 -21.99 -8.12
C LEU A 900 12.11 -20.74 -8.78
N PHE A 901 12.44 -20.50 -10.05
CA PHE A 901 12.12 -19.24 -10.75
C PHE A 901 11.15 -19.38 -11.92
N TYR A 902 10.89 -20.60 -12.42
CA TYR A 902 10.04 -20.78 -13.60
C TYR A 902 8.64 -21.30 -13.24
N GLY A 903 7.63 -20.59 -13.75
CA GLY A 903 6.25 -21.03 -13.79
C GLY A 903 5.89 -21.61 -15.16
N LYS A 904 4.67 -22.14 -15.28
CA LYS A 904 4.07 -22.59 -16.54
C LYS A 904 2.69 -21.97 -16.71
N THR A 905 2.37 -21.54 -17.93
CA THR A 905 1.08 -20.99 -18.34
C THR A 905 0.53 -21.81 -19.50
N VAL A 906 -0.75 -22.17 -19.43
CA VAL A 906 -1.51 -22.76 -20.52
C VAL A 906 -2.27 -21.65 -21.23
N SER A 907 -1.92 -21.42 -22.49
CA SER A 907 -2.64 -20.54 -23.41
C SER A 907 -3.75 -21.31 -24.10
N TYR A 908 -4.99 -20.87 -23.94
CA TYR A 908 -6.17 -21.43 -24.60
C TYR A 908 -6.57 -20.55 -25.78
N ILE A 909 -6.70 -21.14 -26.96
CA ILE A 909 -7.14 -20.48 -28.20
C ILE A 909 -8.43 -21.16 -28.67
N THR A 910 -9.50 -20.38 -28.77
CA THR A 910 -10.81 -20.89 -29.23
C THR A 910 -11.01 -20.55 -30.70
N ALA A 911 -10.80 -21.53 -31.59
CA ALA A 911 -11.03 -21.41 -33.02
C ALA A 911 -12.29 -22.17 -33.46
N GLU A 912 -12.77 -21.95 -34.70
CA GLU A 912 -13.96 -22.63 -35.25
C GLU A 912 -13.84 -24.17 -35.24
N ASN A 913 -12.62 -24.69 -35.30
CA ASN A 913 -12.31 -26.13 -35.30
C ASN A 913 -12.13 -26.72 -33.88
N GLY A 914 -12.37 -25.96 -32.82
CA GLY A 914 -12.24 -26.38 -31.42
C GLY A 914 -11.23 -25.57 -30.59
N VAL A 915 -11.10 -25.91 -29.30
CA VAL A 915 -10.15 -25.27 -28.39
C VAL A 915 -8.78 -25.93 -28.53
N ARG A 916 -7.76 -25.15 -28.87
CA ARG A 916 -6.34 -25.56 -28.83
C ARG A 916 -5.70 -25.01 -27.57
N SER A 917 -4.87 -25.79 -26.91
CA SER A 917 -4.07 -25.32 -25.77
C SER A 917 -2.58 -25.52 -26.02
N LYS A 918 -1.77 -24.61 -25.51
CA LYS A 918 -0.31 -24.69 -25.54
C LYS A 918 0.23 -24.29 -24.17
N GLU A 919 1.06 -25.13 -23.57
CA GLU A 919 1.74 -24.82 -22.31
C GLU A 919 3.11 -24.19 -22.60
N GLU A 920 3.42 -23.10 -21.92
CA GLU A 920 4.68 -22.35 -22.07
C GLU A 920 5.27 -22.01 -20.69
N SER A 921 6.58 -22.17 -20.57
CA SER A 921 7.34 -21.82 -19.37
C SER A 921 7.68 -20.33 -19.36
N TRP A 922 7.67 -19.70 -18.18
CA TRP A 922 7.99 -18.29 -18.00
C TRP A 922 8.78 -18.04 -16.70
N SER A 923 9.66 -17.04 -16.71
CA SER A 923 10.49 -16.63 -15.57
C SER A 923 9.96 -15.39 -14.84
N ASP A 924 9.14 -14.60 -15.51
CA ASP A 924 8.58 -13.34 -15.02
C ASP A 924 7.22 -13.03 -15.63
N ILE A 925 6.44 -12.20 -14.93
CA ILE A 925 5.19 -11.62 -15.43
C ILE A 925 5.43 -10.13 -15.71
N LYS A 926 5.26 -9.72 -16.97
CA LYS A 926 5.39 -8.32 -17.39
C LYS A 926 4.06 -7.59 -17.20
N VAL A 927 4.11 -6.41 -16.59
CA VAL A 927 2.94 -5.55 -16.36
C VAL A 927 3.21 -4.10 -16.70
N ASP A 928 2.22 -3.38 -17.24
CA ASP A 928 2.31 -1.95 -17.54
C ASP A 928 1.39 -1.09 -16.65
N VAL A 929 1.73 0.19 -16.57
CA VAL A 929 0.92 1.24 -15.91
C VAL A 929 0.75 2.45 -16.82
N ALA A 930 0.63 2.21 -18.13
CA ALA A 930 0.52 3.29 -19.12
C ALA A 930 -0.85 3.99 -19.03
N SER A 931 -1.91 3.19 -18.86
CA SER A 931 -3.32 3.60 -18.93
C SER A 931 -3.89 4.23 -17.65
N GLY A 932 -3.04 4.48 -16.63
CA GLY A 932 -3.44 5.13 -15.39
C GLY A 932 -2.97 4.39 -14.14
N SER A 933 -3.31 4.95 -12.97
CA SER A 933 -3.03 4.31 -11.68
C SER A 933 -3.87 3.05 -11.50
N LYS A 934 -3.23 1.95 -11.07
CA LYS A 934 -3.86 0.63 -10.93
C LYS A 934 -3.35 -0.07 -9.68
N ASN A 935 -4.07 -1.07 -9.21
CA ASN A 935 -3.55 -2.02 -8.22
C ASN A 935 -2.89 -3.22 -8.91
N ILE A 936 -2.09 -3.98 -8.15
CA ILE A 936 -1.34 -5.12 -8.68
C ILE A 936 -2.21 -6.19 -9.38
N TYR A 937 -3.45 -6.43 -8.92
CA TYR A 937 -4.35 -7.38 -9.59
C TYR A 937 -4.81 -6.86 -10.95
N ALA A 938 -5.20 -5.59 -11.04
CA ALA A 938 -5.58 -4.97 -12.30
C ALA A 938 -4.41 -4.88 -13.29
N ALA A 939 -3.17 -4.88 -12.80
CA ALA A 939 -1.97 -4.95 -13.64
C ALA A 939 -1.71 -6.38 -14.15
N ILE A 940 -1.80 -7.40 -13.29
CA ILE A 940 -1.64 -8.82 -13.65
C ILE A 940 -2.77 -9.30 -14.58
N ASP A 941 -4.00 -8.80 -14.37
CA ASP A 941 -5.15 -9.11 -15.23
C ASP A 941 -4.83 -8.86 -16.72
N GLY A 942 -4.02 -7.84 -17.05
CA GLY A 942 -3.62 -7.58 -18.44
C GLY A 942 -2.86 -8.72 -19.11
N ALA A 943 -2.15 -9.56 -18.34
CA ALA A 943 -1.39 -10.69 -18.86
C ALA A 943 -2.22 -11.97 -19.05
N PHE A 944 -3.36 -12.10 -18.36
CA PHE A 944 -4.16 -13.34 -18.33
C PHE A 944 -5.63 -13.17 -18.77
N ASP A 945 -6.12 -11.93 -18.92
CA ASP A 945 -7.46 -11.66 -19.46
C ASP A 945 -7.58 -12.10 -20.93
N VAL A 946 -8.82 -12.29 -21.37
CA VAL A 946 -9.12 -12.62 -22.76
C VAL A 946 -8.68 -11.50 -23.71
N GLN A 947 -7.95 -11.90 -24.76
CA GLN A 947 -7.52 -11.07 -25.86
C GLN A 947 -8.11 -11.61 -27.17
N LYS A 948 -8.40 -10.71 -28.10
CA LYS A 948 -8.79 -11.08 -29.46
C LYS A 948 -7.54 -11.08 -30.33
N VAL A 949 -7.25 -12.21 -30.96
CA VAL A 949 -6.08 -12.40 -31.82
C VAL A 949 -6.54 -12.88 -33.18
N GLU A 950 -5.89 -12.43 -34.25
CA GLU A 950 -6.18 -12.89 -35.60
C GLU A 950 -5.36 -14.15 -35.89
N VAL A 951 -6.04 -15.27 -36.13
CA VAL A 951 -5.42 -16.55 -36.50
C VAL A 951 -6.06 -17.02 -37.79
N ASP A 952 -5.25 -17.28 -38.82
CA ASP A 952 -5.70 -17.76 -40.14
C ASP A 952 -6.77 -16.85 -40.80
N GLY A 953 -6.75 -15.53 -40.52
CA GLY A 953 -7.69 -14.55 -41.06
C GLY A 953 -9.03 -14.45 -40.33
N ALA A 954 -9.18 -15.11 -39.17
CA ALA A 954 -10.35 -15.03 -38.30
C ALA A 954 -9.97 -14.47 -36.91
N GLU A 955 -10.81 -13.60 -36.34
CA GLU A 955 -10.68 -13.17 -34.94
C GLU A 955 -11.04 -14.33 -34.00
N VAL A 956 -10.07 -14.80 -33.22
CA VAL A 956 -10.24 -15.84 -32.20
C VAL A 956 -9.95 -15.30 -30.80
N GLU A 957 -10.59 -15.88 -29.79
CA GLU A 957 -10.33 -15.55 -28.38
C GLU A 957 -9.16 -16.35 -27.84
N GLN A 958 -8.20 -15.67 -27.23
CA GLN A 958 -7.05 -16.24 -26.54
C GLN A 958 -7.02 -15.77 -25.07
N TYR A 959 -6.75 -16.68 -24.14
CA TYR A 959 -6.45 -16.32 -22.75
C TYR A 959 -5.40 -17.27 -22.13
N GLY A 960 -4.70 -16.80 -21.10
CA GLY A 960 -3.72 -17.60 -20.37
C GLY A 960 -4.23 -18.00 -18.98
N ALA A 961 -3.84 -19.19 -18.51
CA ALA A 961 -4.02 -19.62 -17.12
C ALA A 961 -2.74 -20.30 -16.60
N ILE A 962 -2.39 -20.06 -15.33
CA ILE A 962 -1.17 -20.56 -14.72
C ILE A 962 -1.35 -22.02 -14.28
N SER A 963 -0.63 -22.95 -14.88
CA SER A 963 -0.63 -24.36 -14.46
C SER A 963 0.35 -24.64 -13.33
N LYS A 964 1.52 -23.98 -13.31
CA LYS A 964 2.55 -24.10 -12.26
C LYS A 964 3.03 -22.71 -11.83
N LEU A 965 3.00 -22.43 -10.52
CA LEU A 965 3.61 -21.23 -9.95
C LEU A 965 5.05 -21.50 -9.47
N PRO A 966 5.99 -20.56 -9.69
CA PRO A 966 7.31 -20.63 -9.07
C PRO A 966 7.25 -20.22 -7.58
N PRO A 967 8.07 -20.81 -6.70
CA PRO A 967 8.23 -20.34 -5.33
C PRO A 967 8.73 -18.90 -5.23
N VAL A 968 9.52 -18.43 -6.19
CA VAL A 968 9.98 -17.05 -6.30
C VAL A 968 9.37 -16.42 -7.55
N LEU A 969 8.30 -15.65 -7.36
CA LEU A 969 7.61 -14.95 -8.43
C LEU A 969 8.27 -13.60 -8.74
N GLN A 970 8.63 -13.38 -10.00
CA GLN A 970 9.15 -12.10 -10.48
C GLN A 970 8.07 -11.35 -11.29
N ILE A 971 7.84 -10.09 -10.96
CA ILE A 971 6.92 -9.20 -11.69
C ILE A 971 7.70 -8.01 -12.21
N GLN A 972 7.78 -7.86 -13.53
CA GLN A 972 8.52 -6.78 -14.19
C GLN A 972 7.57 -5.64 -14.58
N VAL A 973 7.79 -4.45 -14.01
CA VAL A 973 6.94 -3.27 -14.25
C VAL A 973 7.52 -2.42 -15.37
N GLN A 974 6.88 -2.46 -16.54
CA GLN A 974 7.28 -1.72 -17.73
C GLN A 974 6.75 -0.28 -17.70
N ARG A 975 7.57 0.64 -17.16
CA ARG A 975 7.22 2.06 -17.08
C ARG A 975 7.55 2.84 -18.35
N VAL A 976 8.51 2.40 -19.14
CA VAL A 976 8.83 3.05 -20.43
C VAL A 976 7.84 2.55 -21.47
N GLN A 977 7.14 3.48 -22.12
CA GLN A 977 6.07 3.21 -23.06
C GLN A 977 6.24 4.13 -24.28
N PHE A 978 5.73 3.71 -25.44
CA PHE A 978 5.83 4.49 -26.67
C PHE A 978 4.52 5.22 -26.96
N ASP A 979 4.57 6.55 -27.01
CA ASP A 979 3.42 7.36 -27.45
C ASP A 979 3.36 7.29 -28.99
N GLN A 980 2.40 6.51 -29.51
CA GLN A 980 2.24 6.33 -30.95
C GLN A 980 1.87 7.62 -31.70
N ILE A 981 1.26 8.59 -31.01
CA ILE A 981 0.85 9.89 -31.56
C ILE A 981 2.06 10.82 -31.59
N LYS A 982 2.79 10.95 -30.49
CA LYS A 982 3.95 11.84 -30.38
C LYS A 982 5.23 11.25 -30.96
N LYS A 983 5.23 9.96 -31.31
CA LYS A 983 6.41 9.19 -31.76
C LYS A 983 7.60 9.29 -30.80
N THR A 984 7.32 9.39 -29.49
CA THR A 984 8.34 9.51 -28.46
C THR A 984 8.12 8.48 -27.35
N SER A 985 9.19 7.96 -26.79
CA SER A 985 9.14 7.16 -25.57
C SER A 985 8.89 8.05 -24.36
N PHE A 986 7.97 7.68 -23.48
CA PHE A 986 7.75 8.34 -22.21
C PHE A 986 7.82 7.35 -21.06
N LYS A 987 8.12 7.84 -19.86
CA LYS A 987 8.13 7.04 -18.63
C LYS A 987 6.88 7.34 -17.81
N SER A 988 6.03 6.34 -17.61
CA SER A 988 4.82 6.47 -16.80
C SER A 988 5.15 6.69 -15.32
N THR A 989 4.62 7.78 -14.76
CA THR A 989 4.69 8.13 -13.33
C THR A 989 3.46 7.68 -12.55
N HIS A 990 2.52 6.98 -13.19
CA HIS A 990 1.31 6.49 -12.53
C HIS A 990 1.61 5.55 -11.36
N HIS A 991 0.73 5.61 -10.35
CA HIS A 991 0.85 4.83 -9.13
C HIS A 991 0.46 3.37 -9.37
N LEU A 992 1.30 2.44 -8.91
CA LEU A 992 0.99 1.02 -8.84
C LEU A 992 0.85 0.64 -7.36
N GLU A 993 -0.37 0.35 -6.92
CA GLU A 993 -0.62 -0.10 -5.55
C GLU A 993 -0.15 -1.55 -5.39
N LEU A 994 0.93 -1.73 -4.61
CA LEU A 994 1.47 -3.04 -4.24
C LEU A 994 0.86 -3.51 -2.92
N LYS A 995 0.60 -4.82 -2.80
CA LYS A 995 0.08 -5.44 -1.58
C LYS A 995 1.16 -6.30 -0.94
N GLU A 996 1.15 -6.36 0.39
CA GLU A 996 2.06 -7.23 1.16
C GLU A 996 1.81 -8.72 0.86
N MET A 997 0.55 -9.09 0.64
CA MET A 997 0.14 -10.45 0.26
C MET A 997 -0.74 -10.42 -0.99
N ILE A 998 -0.42 -11.25 -1.98
CA ILE A 998 -1.20 -11.44 -3.21
C ILE A 998 -1.65 -12.90 -3.36
N TYR A 999 -2.91 -13.11 -3.77
CA TYR A 999 -3.51 -14.43 -4.00
C TYR A 999 -3.66 -14.69 -5.50
N LEU A 1000 -2.97 -15.72 -6.01
CA LEU A 1000 -2.92 -16.02 -7.46
C LEU A 1000 -3.95 -17.06 -7.90
N ASP A 1001 -4.78 -17.56 -6.99
CA ASP A 1001 -5.79 -18.61 -7.21
C ASP A 1001 -6.69 -18.35 -8.43
N ARG A 1002 -7.02 -17.08 -8.68
CA ARG A 1002 -7.87 -16.67 -9.81
C ARG A 1002 -7.22 -16.85 -11.19
N TYR A 1003 -5.89 -16.86 -11.24
CA TYR A 1003 -5.11 -17.04 -12.47
C TYR A 1003 -4.77 -18.51 -12.71
N MET A 1004 -4.99 -19.39 -11.73
CA MET A 1004 -4.64 -20.81 -11.84
C MET A 1004 -5.51 -21.55 -12.87
N ASP A 1005 -4.91 -22.51 -13.55
CA ASP A 1005 -5.55 -23.48 -14.43
C ASP A 1005 -6.08 -24.65 -13.58
N SER A 1006 -7.19 -24.40 -12.85
CA SER A 1006 -7.82 -25.44 -12.03
C SER A 1006 -9.34 -25.37 -12.10
N ASN A 1007 -9.98 -26.53 -12.19
CA ASN A 1007 -11.45 -26.65 -12.15
C ASN A 1007 -12.03 -26.59 -10.72
N LYS A 1008 -11.22 -26.30 -9.70
CA LYS A 1008 -11.72 -26.11 -8.34
C LYS A 1008 -12.56 -24.84 -8.30
N HIS A 1009 -13.72 -24.88 -7.65
CA HIS A 1009 -14.61 -23.71 -7.45
C HIS A 1009 -15.13 -23.01 -8.72
N ASN A 1010 -15.29 -23.73 -9.83
CA ASN A 1010 -15.83 -23.20 -11.10
C ASN A 1010 -15.10 -21.94 -11.59
N LEU A 1011 -13.76 -21.91 -11.49
CA LEU A 1011 -12.97 -20.74 -11.87
C LEU A 1011 -13.21 -20.28 -13.31
N ASP A 1012 -13.39 -21.20 -14.24
CA ASP A 1012 -13.66 -20.86 -15.65
C ASP A 1012 -15.00 -20.14 -15.84
N GLU A 1013 -16.05 -20.55 -15.13
CA GLU A 1013 -17.34 -19.86 -15.16
C GLU A 1013 -17.20 -18.43 -14.61
N ARG A 1014 -16.55 -18.30 -13.45
CA ARG A 1014 -16.32 -16.99 -12.80
C ARG A 1014 -15.41 -16.09 -13.64
N ARG A 1015 -14.44 -16.67 -14.35
CA ARG A 1015 -13.54 -15.94 -15.27
C ARG A 1015 -14.34 -15.39 -16.45
N ARG A 1016 -15.21 -16.21 -17.06
CA ARG A 1016 -16.13 -15.76 -18.13
C ARG A 1016 -17.11 -14.69 -17.66
N GLU A 1017 -17.67 -14.81 -16.46
CA GLU A 1017 -18.52 -13.76 -15.87
C GLU A 1017 -17.76 -12.45 -15.67
N CYS A 1018 -16.53 -12.53 -15.15
CA CYS A 1018 -15.66 -11.37 -14.96
C CYS A 1018 -15.37 -10.66 -16.29
N TRP A 1019 -15.03 -11.40 -17.35
CA TRP A 1019 -14.82 -10.82 -18.68
C TRP A 1019 -16.08 -10.16 -19.24
N ARG A 1020 -17.25 -10.79 -19.06
CA ARG A 1020 -18.54 -10.21 -19.44
C ARG A 1020 -18.79 -8.88 -18.72
N TRP A 1021 -18.57 -8.82 -17.40
CA TRP A 1021 -18.72 -7.59 -16.62
C TRP A 1021 -17.68 -6.52 -16.99
N LYS A 1022 -16.44 -6.91 -17.28
CA LYS A 1022 -15.39 -5.97 -17.76
C LYS A 1022 -15.79 -5.34 -19.08
N ASP A 1023 -16.34 -6.12 -20.02
CA ASP A 1023 -16.83 -5.61 -21.31
C ASP A 1023 -18.06 -4.70 -21.14
N GLU A 1024 -19.01 -5.08 -20.29
CA GLU A 1024 -20.19 -4.26 -19.94
C GLU A 1024 -19.76 -2.93 -19.31
N LEU A 1025 -18.82 -2.96 -18.36
CA LEU A 1025 -18.26 -1.76 -17.73
C LEU A 1025 -17.55 -0.87 -18.74
N ARG A 1026 -16.82 -1.45 -19.70
CA ARG A 1026 -16.17 -0.71 -20.79
C ARG A 1026 -17.22 0.02 -21.64
N LYS A 1027 -18.29 -0.65 -22.04
CA LYS A 1027 -19.42 -0.07 -22.79
C LYS A 1027 -20.11 1.05 -22.01
N LEU A 1028 -20.37 0.85 -20.72
CA LEU A 1028 -20.99 1.87 -19.86
C LEU A 1028 -20.08 3.09 -19.67
N ARG A 1029 -18.76 2.90 -19.54
CA ARG A 1029 -17.79 4.01 -19.46
C ARG A 1029 -17.69 4.78 -20.76
N ALA A 1030 -17.67 4.10 -21.90
CA ALA A 1030 -17.73 4.75 -23.21
C ALA A 1030 -19.02 5.57 -23.34
N ARG A 1031 -20.16 5.00 -22.97
CA ARG A 1031 -21.44 5.72 -22.98
C ARG A 1031 -21.45 6.92 -22.04
N LYS A 1032 -20.86 6.79 -20.84
CA LYS A 1032 -20.71 7.90 -19.91
C LYS A 1032 -19.85 9.02 -20.51
N ALA A 1033 -18.74 8.68 -21.17
CA ALA A 1033 -17.88 9.67 -21.82
C ALA A 1033 -18.62 10.40 -22.95
N GLU A 1034 -19.33 9.66 -23.81
CA GLU A 1034 -20.19 10.26 -24.84
C GLU A 1034 -21.20 11.25 -24.26
N LEU A 1035 -21.89 10.87 -23.17
CA LEU A 1035 -22.90 11.71 -22.54
C LEU A 1035 -22.31 12.99 -21.93
N ILE A 1036 -21.13 12.89 -21.32
CA ILE A 1036 -20.42 14.05 -20.74
C ILE A 1036 -19.92 14.99 -21.84
N ASP A 1037 -19.40 14.45 -22.95
CA ASP A 1037 -18.94 15.27 -24.09
C ASP A 1037 -20.11 15.92 -24.86
N THR A 1038 -21.34 15.41 -24.76
CA THR A 1038 -22.53 16.06 -25.33
C THR A 1038 -23.19 17.12 -24.44
N GLU A 1039 -22.79 17.24 -23.16
CA GLU A 1039 -23.29 18.29 -22.23
C GLU A 1039 -22.37 19.52 -22.14
N ALA A 1040 -21.22 19.51 -22.82
CA ALA A 1040 -20.33 20.67 -23.02
C ALA A 1040 -20.51 21.26 -24.42
#